data_AF-A0A7M7MX38-F1
#
_entry.id   AF-A0A7M7MX38-F1
#
_cell.length_a   1.000
_cell.length_b   1.000
_cell.length_c   1.000
_cell.angle_alpha   90.00
_cell.angle_beta   90.00
_cell.angle_gamma   90.00
#
_symmetry.space_group_name_H-M   'P 1'
#
loop_
_entity.id
_entity.type
_entity.pdbx_description
1 polymer ?
#
loop_
_entity_poly.entity_id
_entity_poly.type
_entity_poly.pdbx_seq_one_letter_code
_entity_poly.pdbx_strand_id
1 'polypeptide(L)'
;MANSGSNSHLTPSRGTNWSPEEIRSLIAIWRTSEIKSGLSGPRNQETYELMSTKLIERGCARDSQQIRSKIKKLKIAYKNVLRGRESRKSCPYFQDLSAILGDGSSLRDRPNRRKNSSSYSSTRQSSRSMVPHRAFRSSSSTSFNSFEGETDPVAKVFRDVDKDLYNTPLVRKPAISELEKMSAQFGLCLSDPKLLTEYQEAIGDILKKVNRLDRLAEPTLPVKYPRTPGFRPLPEDNPFNAWFWRCNIKGAASGRLSRKRVAINDNIAVAGVPMMAGCHALEGYVPDFDAIVVTRILDEGGTILGKSMCESLCFSGGSFTSAKGPVCNAYNVAKSAGGSTSGGAVLVACNEVDMAIGGDQRGSIRVPASWNGIVGLKPSYGLVPYTGAMSIDPSLDHVGPMARTVHDCALILEAIAGHNDGLDPRQPRSIIVPEYTKELSQCSLEGIKIAILKEGFGQADSDPKVDTLVKKAIDQLAYAGAQITEVSIPLHAECTNIWAAIAYEGLLDNTVMTGGVGTGYRGFYPTSMMSSAGKSLKARVNDLNHSQKIAMLMGQYMKTNYQSQVYGKGQNIRLLLTQAYDDVYKDYDVIAMPTVPFTASDLPKKNCNLSKFLELSTNMNSNTMAANLTGHPSLTINAGYLDTQPVGLLLTGRVFEEVLLLQVASTFEKVRDEA
;
A
#
# COMPACT_ATOMS: atom_id res chain seq x y z
N MET A 1 68.79 -27.91 -19.59
CA MET A 1 68.05 -28.13 -20.85
C MET A 1 66.60 -27.68 -20.63
N ALA A 2 66.11 -26.86 -21.57
CA ALA A 2 64.72 -26.49 -21.88
C ALA A 2 63.84 -25.78 -20.81
N ASN A 3 63.49 -24.54 -21.17
CA ASN A 3 62.42 -23.68 -20.67
C ASN A 3 61.03 -24.32 -20.77
N SER A 4 60.17 -24.04 -19.78
CA SER A 4 58.77 -23.66 -20.01
C SER A 4 58.29 -22.73 -18.89
N GLY A 5 57.97 -21.48 -19.25
CA GLY A 5 57.52 -20.45 -18.31
C GLY A 5 56.11 -20.75 -17.80
N SER A 6 55.94 -20.70 -16.48
CA SER A 6 54.64 -20.77 -15.84
C SER A 6 53.95 -19.40 -15.90
N ASN A 7 52.87 -19.33 -16.66
CA ASN A 7 51.90 -18.23 -16.58
C ASN A 7 51.28 -18.23 -15.18
N SER A 8 51.64 -17.25 -14.36
CA SER A 8 50.96 -17.00 -13.08
C SER A 8 49.56 -16.47 -13.37
N HIS A 9 48.53 -17.30 -13.22
CA HIS A 9 47.14 -16.84 -13.22
C HIS A 9 46.89 -15.99 -11.97
N LEU A 10 46.90 -14.68 -12.13
CA LEU A 10 46.48 -13.72 -11.11
C LEU A 10 44.98 -13.89 -10.83
N THR A 11 44.63 -14.34 -9.64
CA THR A 11 43.24 -14.44 -9.17
C THR A 11 42.73 -13.06 -8.71
N PRO A 12 41.46 -12.68 -9.00
CA PRO A 12 40.91 -11.40 -8.59
C PRO A 12 41.00 -11.17 -7.07
N SER A 13 41.52 -10.00 -6.69
CA SER A 13 41.66 -9.59 -5.28
C SER A 13 40.30 -9.27 -4.65
N ARG A 14 40.06 -9.77 -3.42
CA ARG A 14 38.85 -9.48 -2.62
C ARG A 14 38.84 -8.08 -1.97
N GLY A 15 39.87 -7.25 -2.17
CA GLY A 15 39.95 -5.92 -1.56
C GLY A 15 39.16 -4.85 -2.30
N THR A 16 38.39 -4.00 -1.59
CA THR A 16 37.58 -2.91 -2.17
C THR A 16 38.37 -1.65 -2.54
N ASN A 17 39.62 -1.54 -2.07
CA ASN A 17 40.49 -0.38 -2.30
C ASN A 17 41.24 -0.51 -3.63
N TRP A 18 41.17 0.55 -4.46
CA TRP A 18 41.87 0.64 -5.75
C TRP A 18 43.10 1.53 -5.61
N SER A 19 44.26 1.05 -6.04
CA SER A 19 45.49 1.85 -6.11
C SER A 19 45.39 2.90 -7.23
N PRO A 20 46.16 4.01 -7.16
CA PRO A 20 46.22 4.99 -8.25
C PRO A 20 46.65 4.39 -9.59
N GLU A 21 47.50 3.36 -9.58
CA GLU A 21 47.97 2.66 -10.77
C GLU A 21 46.86 1.82 -11.41
N GLU A 22 46.09 1.09 -10.60
CA GLU A 22 44.92 0.34 -11.07
C GLU A 22 43.87 1.26 -11.70
N ILE A 23 43.65 2.46 -11.13
CA ILE A 23 42.71 3.44 -11.67
C ILE A 23 43.20 3.99 -13.01
N ARG A 24 44.50 4.28 -13.14
CA ARG A 24 45.08 4.73 -14.42
C ARG A 24 44.99 3.65 -15.49
N SER A 25 45.29 2.40 -15.15
CA SER A 25 45.15 1.26 -16.07
C SER A 25 43.70 1.07 -16.52
N LEU A 26 42.73 1.22 -15.60
CA LEU A 26 41.30 1.16 -15.91
C LEU A 26 40.88 2.28 -16.88
N ILE A 27 41.31 3.53 -16.63
CA ILE A 27 40.99 4.68 -17.48
C ILE A 27 41.61 4.50 -18.88
N ALA A 28 42.84 3.97 -18.96
CA ALA A 28 43.50 3.69 -20.23
C ALA A 28 42.74 2.65 -21.07
N ILE A 29 42.25 1.56 -20.45
CA ILE A 29 41.43 0.55 -21.12
C ILE A 29 40.08 1.15 -21.57
N TRP A 30 39.46 1.94 -20.69
CA TRP A 30 38.19 2.61 -20.98
C TRP A 30 38.29 3.61 -22.14
N ARG A 31 39.47 4.19 -22.40
CA ARG A 31 39.66 5.14 -23.49
C ARG A 31 39.62 4.50 -24.89
N THR A 32 39.77 3.18 -24.99
CA THR A 32 39.78 2.47 -26.29
C THR A 32 38.42 2.55 -26.98
N SER A 33 38.42 2.62 -28.32
CA SER A 33 37.20 2.75 -29.13
C SER A 33 36.23 1.59 -28.91
N GLU A 34 36.76 0.37 -28.83
CA GLU A 34 36.04 -0.88 -28.56
C GLU A 34 35.24 -0.83 -27.24
N ILE A 35 35.86 -0.36 -26.16
CA ILE A 35 35.18 -0.26 -24.85
C ILE A 35 34.19 0.91 -24.85
N LYS A 36 34.51 2.03 -25.50
CA LYS A 36 33.58 3.17 -25.60
C LYS A 36 32.29 2.80 -26.34
N SER A 37 32.37 2.06 -27.45
CA SER A 37 31.19 1.59 -28.17
C SER A 37 30.40 0.57 -27.36
N GLY A 38 31.07 -0.42 -26.74
CA GLY A 38 30.41 -1.46 -25.94
C GLY A 38 29.66 -0.93 -24.72
N LEU A 39 30.18 0.12 -24.07
CA LEU A 39 29.55 0.74 -22.90
C LEU A 39 28.35 1.66 -23.22
N SER A 40 28.08 1.94 -24.50
CA SER A 40 26.98 2.84 -24.92
C SER A 40 25.62 2.15 -25.07
N GLY A 41 25.58 0.81 -25.11
CA GLY A 41 24.35 0.02 -25.26
C GLY A 41 23.69 -0.43 -23.94
N PRO A 42 22.41 -0.87 -23.98
CA PRO A 42 21.65 -1.33 -22.81
C PRO A 42 22.09 -2.72 -22.27
N ARG A 43 22.86 -3.50 -23.03
CA ARG A 43 23.46 -4.78 -22.63
C ARG A 43 24.98 -4.69 -22.74
N ASN A 44 25.65 -4.26 -21.65
CA ASN A 44 27.09 -3.98 -21.64
C ASN A 44 27.89 -4.89 -20.69
N GLN A 45 27.30 -6.01 -20.26
CA GLN A 45 27.92 -6.96 -19.33
C GLN A 45 29.20 -7.57 -19.92
N GLU A 46 29.14 -8.05 -21.16
CA GLU A 46 30.29 -8.60 -21.90
C GLU A 46 31.43 -7.57 -22.05
N THR A 47 31.11 -6.28 -22.15
CA THR A 47 32.12 -5.22 -22.21
C THR A 47 32.86 -5.09 -20.88
N TYR A 48 32.19 -5.22 -19.73
CA TYR A 48 32.86 -5.20 -18.43
C TYR A 48 33.70 -6.45 -18.18
N GLU A 49 33.31 -7.60 -18.72
CA GLU A 49 34.11 -8.83 -18.70
C GLU A 49 35.37 -8.69 -19.56
N LEU A 50 35.26 -8.10 -20.76
CA LEU A 50 36.41 -7.76 -21.58
C LEU A 50 37.37 -6.78 -20.88
N MET A 51 36.83 -5.76 -20.19
CA MET A 51 37.66 -4.85 -19.38
C MET A 51 38.37 -5.57 -18.23
N SER A 52 37.74 -6.58 -17.63
CA SER A 52 38.34 -7.40 -16.58
C SER A 52 39.53 -8.19 -17.11
N THR A 53 39.38 -8.89 -18.24
CA THR A 53 40.46 -9.60 -18.90
C THR A 53 41.64 -8.67 -19.22
N LYS A 54 41.38 -7.52 -19.84
CA LYS A 54 42.42 -6.54 -20.19
C LYS A 54 43.11 -5.92 -18.97
N LEU A 55 42.44 -5.81 -17.82
CA LEU A 55 43.05 -5.35 -16.57
C LEU A 55 43.93 -6.44 -15.95
N ILE A 56 43.50 -7.70 -15.98
CA ILE A 56 44.28 -8.85 -15.50
C ILE A 56 45.58 -8.99 -16.30
N GLU A 57 45.53 -8.82 -17.63
CA GLU A 57 46.71 -8.81 -18.51
C GLU A 57 47.72 -7.70 -18.14
N ARG A 58 47.26 -6.61 -17.51
CA ARG A 58 48.10 -5.51 -17.01
C ARG A 58 48.48 -5.68 -15.53
N GLY A 59 48.37 -6.89 -14.99
CA GLY A 59 48.70 -7.20 -13.60
C GLY A 59 47.67 -6.70 -12.56
N CYS A 60 46.52 -6.18 -13.00
CA CYS A 60 45.49 -5.61 -12.14
C CYS A 60 44.29 -6.58 -12.02
N ALA A 61 44.27 -7.42 -10.99
CA ALA A 61 43.26 -8.46 -10.86
C ALA A 61 41.91 -7.91 -10.32
N ARG A 62 41.03 -7.46 -11.22
CA ARG A 62 39.71 -6.87 -10.91
C ARG A 62 38.61 -7.52 -11.73
N ASP A 63 37.51 -7.91 -11.08
CA ASP A 63 36.36 -8.51 -11.75
C ASP A 63 35.44 -7.45 -12.43
N SER A 64 34.54 -7.92 -13.29
CA SER A 64 33.65 -7.06 -14.08
C SER A 64 32.70 -6.21 -13.21
N GLN A 65 32.28 -6.71 -12.03
CA GLN A 65 31.42 -5.97 -11.11
C GLN A 65 32.18 -4.85 -10.38
N GLN A 66 33.39 -5.14 -9.92
CA GLN A 66 34.30 -4.17 -9.30
C GLN A 66 34.61 -3.03 -10.27
N ILE A 67 34.89 -3.36 -11.54
CA ILE A 67 35.15 -2.39 -12.61
C ILE A 67 33.92 -1.51 -12.85
N ARG A 68 32.74 -2.11 -13.00
CA ARG A 68 31.48 -1.38 -13.18
C ARG A 68 31.21 -0.40 -12.04
N SER A 69 31.40 -0.83 -10.81
CA SER A 69 31.25 -0.01 -9.60
C SER A 69 32.24 1.17 -9.60
N LYS A 70 33.51 0.92 -9.94
CA LYS A 70 34.55 1.96 -9.98
C LYS A 70 34.29 2.99 -11.07
N ILE A 71 33.91 2.57 -12.28
CA ILE A 71 33.53 3.46 -13.39
C ILE A 71 32.33 4.33 -13.00
N LYS A 72 31.32 3.78 -12.33
CA LYS A 72 30.18 4.55 -11.82
C LYS A 72 30.63 5.67 -10.86
N LYS A 73 31.51 5.35 -9.90
CA LYS A 73 32.05 6.34 -8.95
C LYS A 73 32.87 7.44 -9.66
N LEU A 74 33.71 7.08 -10.64
CA LEU A 74 34.49 8.04 -11.43
C LEU A 74 33.59 8.98 -12.26
N LYS A 75 32.51 8.45 -12.87
CA LYS A 75 31.51 9.26 -13.61
C LYS A 75 30.80 10.26 -12.69
N ILE A 76 30.47 9.86 -11.46
CA ILE A 76 29.78 10.73 -10.49
C ILE A 76 30.72 11.86 -10.06
N ALA A 77 31.96 11.55 -9.66
CA ALA A 77 32.94 12.55 -9.27
C ALA A 77 33.18 13.57 -10.40
N TYR A 78 33.34 13.10 -11.65
CA TYR A 78 33.49 13.97 -12.82
C TYR A 78 32.28 14.90 -13.04
N LYS A 79 31.04 14.37 -12.94
CA LYS A 79 29.81 15.16 -13.11
C LYS A 79 29.59 16.18 -11.99
N ASN A 80 29.98 15.88 -10.75
CA ASN A 80 29.86 16.82 -9.63
C ASN A 80 30.79 18.02 -9.82
N VAL A 81 32.01 17.81 -10.30
CA VAL A 81 32.94 18.89 -10.66
C VAL A 81 32.42 19.72 -11.84
N LEU A 82 31.90 19.09 -12.91
CA LEU A 82 31.32 19.82 -14.05
C LEU A 82 30.10 20.69 -13.67
N ARG A 83 29.32 20.28 -12.67
CA ARG A 83 28.14 21.00 -12.19
C ARG A 83 28.46 22.06 -11.12
N GLY A 84 29.73 22.26 -10.79
CA GLY A 84 30.17 23.18 -9.74
C GLY A 84 29.77 22.77 -8.32
N ARG A 85 29.41 21.50 -8.10
CA ARG A 85 29.00 20.98 -6.78
C ARG A 85 30.19 20.60 -5.91
N GLU A 86 31.33 20.30 -6.52
CA GLU A 86 32.58 19.96 -5.85
C GLU A 86 33.78 20.59 -6.56
N SER A 87 34.90 20.76 -5.83
CA SER A 87 36.13 21.33 -6.39
C SER A 87 36.90 20.32 -7.25
N ARG A 88 37.76 20.82 -8.16
CA ARG A 88 38.60 19.96 -9.02
C ARG A 88 39.51 19.00 -8.24
N LYS A 89 39.80 19.29 -6.96
CA LYS A 89 40.58 18.43 -6.06
C LYS A 89 39.87 17.12 -5.69
N SER A 90 38.53 17.06 -5.74
CA SER A 90 37.76 15.83 -5.43
C SER A 90 37.74 14.82 -6.60
N CYS A 91 38.21 15.22 -7.78
CA CYS A 91 38.34 14.35 -8.95
C CYS A 91 39.78 14.38 -9.50
N PRO A 92 40.71 13.62 -8.90
CA PRO A 92 42.13 13.64 -9.30
C PRO A 92 42.38 13.29 -10.77
N TYR A 93 41.48 12.53 -11.40
CA TYR A 93 41.58 12.07 -12.80
C TYR A 93 40.69 12.89 -13.75
N PHE A 94 40.32 14.12 -13.39
CA PHE A 94 39.37 14.93 -14.15
C PHE A 94 39.79 15.14 -15.61
N GLN A 95 41.08 15.41 -15.87
CA GLN A 95 41.60 15.61 -17.23
C GLN A 95 41.47 14.34 -18.07
N ASP A 96 41.88 13.19 -17.53
CA ASP A 96 41.79 11.91 -18.24
C ASP A 96 40.34 11.48 -18.51
N LEU A 97 39.45 11.72 -17.55
CA LEU A 97 38.02 11.45 -17.69
C LEU A 97 37.34 12.39 -18.68
N SER A 98 37.81 13.63 -18.82
CA SER A 98 37.25 14.57 -19.80
C SER A 98 37.45 14.12 -21.26
N ALA A 99 38.55 13.42 -21.55
CA ALA A 99 38.82 12.82 -22.86
C ALA A 99 37.92 11.60 -23.17
N ILE A 100 37.23 11.07 -22.16
CA ILE A 100 36.29 9.94 -22.30
C ILE A 100 34.85 10.42 -22.28
N LEU A 101 34.52 11.37 -21.40
CA LEU A 101 33.15 11.78 -21.07
C LEU A 101 32.73 13.12 -21.69
N GLY A 102 33.66 13.86 -22.32
CA GLY A 102 33.41 15.17 -22.92
C GLY A 102 33.35 16.32 -21.89
N ASP A 103 33.46 17.55 -22.37
CA ASP A 103 33.56 18.79 -21.57
C ASP A 103 32.21 19.29 -20.99
N GLY A 104 31.12 18.57 -21.23
CA GLY A 104 29.79 18.93 -20.74
C GLY A 104 29.12 20.07 -21.52
N SER A 105 29.55 20.36 -22.74
CA SER A 105 28.93 21.33 -23.66
C SER A 105 27.42 21.13 -23.86
N SER A 106 26.90 19.89 -23.74
CA SER A 106 25.45 19.60 -23.83
C SER A 106 24.63 19.85 -22.55
N LEU A 107 25.25 20.29 -21.45
CA LEU A 107 24.58 20.54 -20.16
C LEU A 107 24.31 22.04 -19.90
N ARG A 108 24.69 22.95 -20.80
CA ARG A 108 24.57 24.41 -20.60
C ARG A 108 23.30 25.06 -21.17
N ASP A 109 22.54 24.38 -22.03
CA ASP A 109 21.33 24.96 -22.64
C ASP A 109 20.06 24.62 -21.86
N ARG A 110 19.87 25.26 -20.71
CA ARG A 110 18.53 25.64 -20.21
C ARG A 110 18.63 26.95 -19.43
N PRO A 111 18.11 28.08 -19.98
CA PRO A 111 18.24 29.37 -19.32
C PRO A 111 17.39 29.46 -18.06
N ASN A 112 18.04 29.97 -17.01
CA ASN A 112 17.53 30.20 -15.67
C ASN A 112 16.69 31.50 -15.68
N ARG A 113 15.36 31.43 -15.57
CA ARG A 113 14.48 32.61 -15.46
C ARG A 113 13.98 32.81 -14.03
N ARG A 114 14.78 33.50 -13.22
CA ARG A 114 14.32 34.32 -12.08
C ARG A 114 15.24 35.53 -11.95
N LYS A 115 14.75 36.69 -12.37
CA LYS A 115 14.96 38.03 -11.80
C LYS A 115 14.19 39.03 -12.66
N ASN A 116 13.14 39.61 -12.10
CA ASN A 116 12.91 41.05 -12.10
C ASN A 116 11.76 41.38 -11.16
N SER A 117 12.16 42.04 -10.08
CA SER A 117 11.34 42.76 -9.13
C SER A 117 11.36 44.25 -9.49
N SER A 118 10.20 44.87 -9.65
CA SER A 118 9.96 46.31 -9.43
C SER A 118 8.43 46.52 -9.55
N SER A 119 7.75 46.70 -8.41
CA SER A 119 7.28 47.99 -7.90
C SER A 119 5.97 48.48 -8.55
N TYR A 120 4.88 48.51 -7.78
CA TYR A 120 4.05 49.71 -7.59
C TYR A 120 3.03 49.44 -6.47
N SER A 121 2.98 50.35 -5.51
CA SER A 121 1.94 50.48 -4.49
C SER A 121 0.84 51.41 -5.01
N SER A 122 -0.41 51.23 -4.56
CA SER A 122 -1.15 52.25 -3.80
C SER A 122 -2.65 51.91 -3.64
N THR A 123 -3.07 51.95 -2.37
CA THR A 123 -4.34 52.43 -1.76
C THR A 123 -5.73 51.89 -2.12
N ARG A 124 -6.40 51.41 -1.05
CA ARG A 124 -7.79 51.67 -0.54
C ARG A 124 -8.96 51.57 -1.56
N GLN A 125 -10.10 50.94 -1.27
CA GLN A 125 -11.00 51.13 -0.13
C GLN A 125 -12.15 50.08 -0.13
N SER A 126 -12.96 50.09 0.93
CA SER A 126 -14.02 49.17 1.35
C SER A 126 -15.21 48.95 0.41
N SER A 127 -15.85 47.77 0.49
CA SER A 127 -17.27 47.63 0.90
C SER A 127 -17.75 46.17 0.86
N ARG A 128 -18.50 45.77 1.88
CA ARG A 128 -19.32 44.54 1.98
C ARG A 128 -20.41 44.50 0.88
N SER A 129 -20.65 43.32 0.30
CA SER A 129 -22.02 42.85 0.01
C SER A 129 -22.06 41.34 -0.30
N MET A 130 -22.87 40.61 0.48
CA MET A 130 -23.40 39.29 0.14
C MET A 130 -24.30 39.37 -1.09
N VAL A 131 -24.09 38.53 -2.11
CA VAL A 131 -25.14 37.93 -2.97
C VAL A 131 -24.57 36.66 -3.66
N PRO A 132 -25.38 35.74 -4.23
CA PRO A 132 -25.38 34.33 -3.88
C PRO A 132 -24.69 33.44 -4.93
N HIS A 133 -24.53 32.15 -4.59
CA HIS A 133 -24.11 31.08 -5.48
C HIS A 133 -24.77 31.15 -6.87
N ARG A 134 -24.01 31.65 -7.86
CA ARG A 134 -24.30 31.44 -9.27
C ARG A 134 -23.70 30.09 -9.66
N ALA A 135 -24.57 29.18 -10.06
CA ALA A 135 -24.23 27.93 -10.72
C ALA A 135 -23.19 28.18 -11.81
N PHE A 136 -22.05 27.48 -11.71
CA PHE A 136 -21.12 27.34 -12.83
C PHE A 136 -21.85 26.61 -13.96
N ARG A 137 -22.45 27.38 -14.87
CA ARG A 137 -22.78 26.88 -16.21
C ARG A 137 -21.44 26.65 -16.91
N SER A 138 -21.04 25.39 -17.01
CA SER A 138 -20.01 24.95 -17.95
C SER A 138 -20.50 25.21 -19.38
N SER A 139 -20.23 26.40 -19.87
CA SER A 139 -20.29 26.69 -21.31
C SER A 139 -19.01 26.18 -21.95
N SER A 140 -18.93 24.86 -22.07
CA SER A 140 -18.02 24.18 -22.98
C SER A 140 -18.69 22.92 -23.52
N SER A 141 -19.91 23.08 -24.00
CA SER A 141 -20.42 22.27 -25.11
C SER A 141 -20.04 22.98 -26.41
N THR A 142 -18.75 22.98 -26.75
CA THR A 142 -18.38 23.14 -28.15
C THR A 142 -18.84 21.86 -28.82
N SER A 143 -20.05 21.92 -29.39
CA SER A 143 -20.46 21.01 -30.44
C SER A 143 -19.34 20.96 -31.46
N PHE A 144 -18.72 19.78 -31.65
CA PHE A 144 -17.98 19.46 -32.86
C PHE A 144 -19.00 19.45 -34.01
N ASN A 145 -19.41 20.63 -34.45
CA ASN A 145 -20.24 20.88 -35.62
C ASN A 145 -20.02 22.34 -36.02
N SER A 146 -18.90 22.58 -36.70
CA SER A 146 -18.68 23.63 -37.72
C SER A 146 -17.18 23.81 -37.98
N PHE A 147 -16.54 22.80 -38.58
CA PHE A 147 -15.43 23.05 -39.51
C PHE A 147 -15.99 22.93 -40.92
N GLU A 148 -16.82 23.90 -41.30
CA GLU A 148 -17.16 24.14 -42.70
C GLU A 148 -16.09 25.03 -43.32
N GLY A 149 -14.92 24.44 -43.50
CA GLY A 149 -13.86 24.95 -44.38
C GLY A 149 -13.43 23.79 -45.26
N GLU A 150 -13.78 23.83 -46.55
CA GLU A 150 -13.55 22.77 -47.54
C GLU A 150 -12.08 22.49 -47.88
N THR A 151 -11.10 23.02 -47.14
CA THR A 151 -9.68 22.98 -47.51
C THR A 151 -8.76 22.31 -46.50
N ASP A 152 -9.26 21.68 -45.42
CA ASP A 152 -8.40 20.88 -44.54
C ASP A 152 -8.29 19.42 -45.05
N PRO A 153 -7.17 19.03 -45.68
CA PRO A 153 -6.97 17.67 -46.16
C PRO A 153 -6.99 16.63 -45.03
N VAL A 154 -6.67 17.02 -43.79
CA VAL A 154 -6.73 16.13 -42.62
C VAL A 154 -8.18 15.84 -42.25
N ALA A 155 -9.03 16.87 -42.20
CA ALA A 155 -10.46 16.73 -41.92
C ALA A 155 -11.20 15.93 -43.02
N LYS A 156 -10.72 15.97 -44.27
CA LYS A 156 -11.24 15.13 -45.36
C LYS A 156 -10.92 13.64 -45.12
N VAL A 157 -9.68 13.32 -44.77
CA VAL A 157 -9.28 11.94 -44.43
C VAL A 157 -10.15 11.36 -43.32
N PHE A 158 -10.41 12.09 -42.24
CA PHE A 158 -11.26 11.61 -41.14
C PHE A 158 -12.77 11.55 -41.46
N ARG A 159 -13.23 12.25 -42.51
CA ARG A 159 -14.61 12.14 -43.02
C ARG A 159 -14.80 10.88 -43.84
N ASP A 160 -13.79 10.50 -44.61
CA ASP A 160 -13.82 9.36 -45.54
C ASP A 160 -13.43 8.03 -44.86
N VAL A 161 -12.98 8.06 -43.60
CA VAL A 161 -12.73 6.87 -42.79
C VAL A 161 -14.04 6.22 -42.38
N ASP A 162 -14.18 4.93 -42.69
CA ASP A 162 -15.19 4.08 -42.08
C ASP A 162 -14.99 4.11 -40.57
N LYS A 163 -15.89 4.80 -39.87
CA LYS A 163 -15.82 4.96 -38.42
C LYS A 163 -15.97 3.63 -37.70
N ASP A 164 -16.62 2.64 -38.32
CA ASP A 164 -16.81 1.31 -37.74
C ASP A 164 -15.54 0.46 -37.84
N LEU A 165 -14.62 0.77 -38.77
CA LEU A 165 -13.34 0.07 -38.90
C LEU A 165 -12.40 0.30 -37.70
N TYR A 166 -12.49 1.48 -37.06
CA TYR A 166 -11.57 1.90 -36.00
C TYR A 166 -12.24 2.08 -34.63
N ASN A 167 -13.56 1.87 -34.53
CA ASN A 167 -14.29 2.08 -33.29
C ASN A 167 -14.68 0.75 -32.65
N THR A 168 -14.09 0.43 -31.49
CA THR A 168 -14.50 -0.71 -30.67
C THR A 168 -15.43 -0.23 -29.56
N PRO A 169 -16.63 -0.78 -29.41
CA PRO A 169 -17.55 -0.36 -28.36
C PRO A 169 -17.03 -0.72 -26.96
N LEU A 170 -17.39 0.08 -25.95
CA LEU A 170 -17.13 -0.18 -24.54
C LEU A 170 -17.61 -1.57 -24.09
N VAL A 171 -18.84 -1.94 -24.48
CA VAL A 171 -19.43 -3.26 -24.28
C VAL A 171 -19.84 -3.86 -25.62
N ARG A 172 -19.32 -5.05 -25.92
CA ARG A 172 -19.60 -5.78 -27.17
C ARG A 172 -20.95 -6.48 -27.09
N LYS A 173 -21.62 -6.58 -28.24
CA LYS A 173 -22.81 -7.43 -28.41
C LYS A 173 -22.41 -8.90 -28.19
N PRO A 174 -23.05 -9.64 -27.27
CA PRO A 174 -22.69 -11.03 -27.00
C PRO A 174 -23.01 -11.90 -28.22
N ALA A 175 -22.19 -12.92 -28.48
CA ALA A 175 -22.49 -13.92 -29.50
C ALA A 175 -23.72 -14.77 -29.09
N ILE A 176 -24.44 -15.33 -30.06
CA ILE A 176 -25.59 -16.22 -29.79
C ILE A 176 -25.18 -17.39 -28.88
N SER A 177 -24.00 -17.97 -29.11
CA SER A 177 -23.46 -19.06 -28.27
C SER A 177 -23.09 -18.62 -26.85
N GLU A 178 -22.81 -17.34 -26.63
CA GLU A 178 -22.62 -16.79 -25.28
C GLU A 178 -23.97 -16.62 -24.58
N LEU A 179 -25.00 -16.16 -25.30
CA LEU A 179 -26.37 -16.08 -24.78
C LEU A 179 -26.91 -17.45 -24.39
N GLU A 180 -26.69 -18.46 -25.22
CA GLU A 180 -27.09 -19.85 -24.94
C GLU A 180 -26.39 -20.38 -23.66
N LYS A 181 -25.08 -20.14 -23.52
CA LYS A 181 -24.34 -20.54 -22.31
C LYS A 181 -24.86 -19.85 -21.06
N MET A 182 -25.13 -18.54 -21.11
CA MET A 182 -25.69 -17.80 -19.98
C MET A 182 -27.11 -18.27 -19.66
N SER A 183 -27.93 -18.51 -20.67
CA SER A 183 -29.26 -19.10 -20.53
C SER A 183 -29.21 -20.43 -19.77
N ALA A 184 -28.29 -21.34 -20.15
CA ALA A 184 -28.07 -22.59 -19.44
C ALA A 184 -27.61 -22.39 -17.99
N GLN A 185 -26.73 -21.42 -17.74
CA GLN A 185 -26.28 -21.09 -16.38
C GLN A 185 -27.41 -20.61 -15.46
N PHE A 186 -28.39 -19.88 -16.00
CA PHE A 186 -29.56 -19.40 -15.26
C PHE A 186 -30.74 -20.38 -15.27
N GLY A 187 -30.65 -21.51 -15.98
CA GLY A 187 -31.75 -22.46 -16.14
C GLY A 187 -32.92 -21.92 -16.99
N LEU A 188 -32.67 -20.92 -17.85
CA LEU A 188 -33.71 -20.26 -18.66
C LEU A 188 -34.14 -21.08 -19.90
N CYS A 189 -33.45 -22.17 -20.21
CA CYS A 189 -33.76 -23.10 -21.31
C CYS A 189 -33.98 -22.44 -22.69
N LEU A 190 -33.38 -21.26 -22.95
CA LEU A 190 -33.38 -20.62 -24.26
C LEU A 190 -32.41 -21.34 -25.19
N SER A 191 -32.94 -22.12 -26.15
CA SER A 191 -32.17 -22.89 -27.13
C SER A 191 -32.64 -22.69 -28.58
N ASP A 192 -33.79 -22.05 -28.81
CA ASP A 192 -34.25 -21.72 -30.17
C ASP A 192 -33.35 -20.64 -30.80
N PRO A 193 -32.66 -20.93 -31.92
CA PRO A 193 -31.79 -19.95 -32.58
C PRO A 193 -32.50 -18.67 -33.02
N LYS A 194 -33.79 -18.75 -33.40
CA LYS A 194 -34.55 -17.56 -33.79
C LYS A 194 -34.79 -16.65 -32.60
N LEU A 195 -35.31 -17.22 -31.50
CA LEU A 195 -35.52 -16.49 -30.27
C LEU A 195 -34.21 -15.91 -29.71
N LEU A 196 -33.11 -16.66 -29.73
CA LEU A 196 -31.80 -16.16 -29.30
C LEU A 196 -31.32 -14.99 -30.16
N THR A 197 -31.63 -14.97 -31.45
CA THR A 197 -31.33 -13.83 -32.34
C THR A 197 -32.15 -12.60 -31.94
N GLU A 198 -33.45 -12.76 -31.69
CA GLU A 198 -34.32 -11.67 -31.21
C GLU A 198 -33.84 -11.10 -29.86
N TYR A 199 -33.46 -11.97 -28.92
CA TYR A 199 -32.85 -11.55 -27.65
C TYR A 199 -31.54 -10.78 -27.87
N GLN A 200 -30.68 -11.27 -28.78
CA GLN A 200 -29.42 -10.61 -29.10
C GLN A 200 -29.66 -9.20 -29.67
N GLU A 201 -30.65 -9.04 -30.55
CA GLU A 201 -31.05 -7.74 -31.11
C GLU A 201 -31.57 -6.78 -30.04
N ALA A 202 -32.48 -7.24 -29.17
CA ALA A 202 -33.00 -6.45 -28.05
C ALA A 202 -31.87 -6.01 -27.09
N ILE A 203 -30.91 -6.90 -26.80
CA ILE A 203 -29.69 -6.56 -26.06
C ILE A 203 -28.87 -5.51 -26.81
N GLY A 204 -28.76 -5.62 -28.13
CA GLY A 204 -28.09 -4.63 -28.98
C GLY A 204 -28.65 -3.21 -28.80
N ASP A 205 -29.97 -3.06 -28.69
CA ASP A 205 -30.60 -1.76 -28.45
C ASP A 205 -30.30 -1.19 -27.06
N ILE A 206 -30.21 -2.04 -26.04
CA ILE A 206 -29.76 -1.64 -24.71
C ILE A 206 -28.29 -1.21 -24.76
N LEU A 207 -27.44 -1.97 -25.47
CA LEU A 207 -26.02 -1.67 -25.61
C LEU A 207 -25.76 -0.34 -26.31
N LYS A 208 -26.63 0.13 -27.21
CA LYS A 208 -26.55 1.50 -27.76
C LYS A 208 -26.57 2.56 -26.65
N LYS A 209 -27.39 2.36 -25.61
CA LYS A 209 -27.47 3.27 -24.44
C LYS A 209 -26.23 3.16 -23.57
N VAL A 210 -25.76 1.95 -23.29
CA VAL A 210 -24.56 1.70 -22.46
C VAL A 210 -23.29 2.23 -23.14
N ASN A 211 -23.10 1.97 -24.43
CA ASN A 211 -21.94 2.40 -25.19
C ASN A 211 -21.89 3.92 -25.41
N ARG A 212 -22.98 4.65 -25.14
CA ARG A 212 -22.94 6.12 -25.10
C ARG A 212 -22.04 6.64 -23.98
N LEU A 213 -21.84 5.88 -22.90
CA LEU A 213 -20.98 6.25 -21.78
C LEU A 213 -19.53 6.49 -22.21
N ASP A 214 -19.05 5.78 -23.22
CA ASP A 214 -17.68 5.91 -23.76
C ASP A 214 -17.36 7.32 -24.29
N ARG A 215 -18.40 8.08 -24.63
CA ARG A 215 -18.29 9.47 -25.10
C ARG A 215 -18.35 10.51 -23.98
N LEU A 216 -18.64 10.07 -22.75
CA LEU A 216 -18.73 10.95 -21.59
C LEU A 216 -17.39 10.95 -20.86
N ALA A 217 -16.94 12.14 -20.46
CA ALA A 217 -15.75 12.23 -19.61
C ALA A 217 -16.07 11.67 -18.22
N GLU A 218 -15.33 10.65 -17.82
CA GLU A 218 -15.41 10.08 -16.47
C GLU A 218 -14.74 11.03 -15.45
N PRO A 219 -15.37 11.32 -14.30
CA PRO A 219 -14.74 12.10 -13.25
C PRO A 219 -13.59 11.31 -12.60
N THR A 220 -12.40 11.90 -12.51
CA THR A 220 -11.23 11.33 -11.83
C THR A 220 -10.91 12.09 -10.55
N LEU A 221 -10.33 11.41 -9.55
CA LEU A 221 -9.81 12.10 -8.37
C LEU A 221 -8.57 12.93 -8.74
N PRO A 222 -8.41 14.15 -8.17
CA PRO A 222 -7.34 15.06 -8.58
C PRO A 222 -5.97 14.60 -8.09
N VAL A 223 -4.98 14.71 -8.97
CA VAL A 223 -3.57 14.39 -8.74
C VAL A 223 -2.81 15.70 -8.52
N LYS A 224 -2.72 16.17 -7.27
CA LYS A 224 -2.30 17.56 -6.95
C LYS A 224 -0.79 17.80 -6.96
N TYR A 225 -0.01 16.83 -6.48
CA TYR A 225 1.42 17.04 -6.20
C TYR A 225 2.34 16.42 -7.26
N PRO A 226 3.49 17.04 -7.58
CA PRO A 226 4.50 16.45 -8.46
C PRO A 226 5.07 15.16 -7.89
N ARG A 227 5.39 14.21 -8.77
CA ARG A 227 5.83 12.86 -8.38
C ARG A 227 6.90 12.34 -9.32
N THR A 228 7.77 11.50 -8.77
CA THR A 228 8.76 10.72 -9.54
C THR A 228 8.19 9.36 -9.88
N PRO A 229 8.60 8.72 -10.99
CA PRO A 229 8.19 7.34 -11.30
C PRO A 229 8.66 6.32 -10.24
N GLY A 230 9.62 6.69 -9.40
CA GLY A 230 10.16 5.82 -8.36
C GLY A 230 10.99 4.67 -8.94
N PHE A 231 11.29 3.68 -8.11
CA PHE A 231 12.04 2.48 -8.50
C PHE A 231 11.78 1.33 -7.52
N ARG A 232 11.94 0.08 -7.98
CA ARG A 232 12.03 -1.08 -7.09
C ARG A 232 13.40 -1.08 -6.40
N PRO A 233 13.47 -1.11 -5.05
CA PRO A 233 14.75 -1.12 -4.35
C PRO A 233 15.51 -2.43 -4.60
N LEU A 234 16.84 -2.36 -4.53
CA LEU A 234 17.70 -3.54 -4.59
C LEU A 234 17.67 -4.27 -3.24
N PRO A 235 17.96 -5.58 -3.19
CA PRO A 235 17.95 -6.34 -1.93
C PRO A 235 18.84 -5.74 -0.83
N GLU A 236 19.99 -5.18 -1.19
CA GLU A 236 20.90 -4.51 -0.24
C GLU A 236 20.30 -3.25 0.40
N ASP A 237 19.38 -2.57 -0.29
CA ASP A 237 18.66 -1.39 0.19
C ASP A 237 17.28 -1.75 0.78
N ASN A 238 16.97 -3.04 0.89
CA ASN A 238 15.69 -3.57 1.36
C ASN A 238 15.86 -4.91 2.12
N PRO A 239 16.68 -4.95 3.19
CA PRO A 239 17.13 -6.20 3.81
C PRO A 239 16.01 -7.03 4.45
N PHE A 240 14.90 -6.39 4.83
CA PHE A 240 13.71 -7.06 5.39
C PHE A 240 12.64 -7.35 4.33
N ASN A 241 12.90 -7.01 3.06
CA ASN A 241 11.92 -7.02 1.98
C ASN A 241 10.66 -6.21 2.30
N ALA A 242 10.79 -5.10 3.02
CA ALA A 242 9.65 -4.31 3.52
C ALA A 242 9.14 -3.27 2.50
N TRP A 243 9.97 -2.84 1.56
CA TRP A 243 9.58 -1.97 0.45
C TRP A 243 9.14 -2.76 -0.78
N PHE A 244 8.00 -2.39 -1.35
CA PHE A 244 7.62 -2.83 -2.68
C PHE A 244 8.22 -1.90 -3.76
N TRP A 245 8.03 -0.60 -3.56
CA TRP A 245 8.46 0.44 -4.50
C TRP A 245 8.86 1.70 -3.74
N ARG A 246 10.00 2.31 -4.07
CA ARG A 246 10.44 3.58 -3.50
C ARG A 246 10.07 4.73 -4.41
N CYS A 247 9.61 5.84 -3.84
CA CYS A 247 9.39 7.10 -4.55
C CYS A 247 9.73 8.29 -3.64
N ASN A 248 9.48 9.50 -4.11
CA ASN A 248 9.60 10.71 -3.29
C ASN A 248 8.56 11.73 -3.76
N ILE A 249 7.40 11.74 -3.10
CA ILE A 249 6.30 12.65 -3.40
C ILE A 249 6.19 13.62 -2.23
N LYS A 250 6.51 14.88 -2.49
CA LYS A 250 6.44 15.95 -1.50
C LYS A 250 5.06 16.58 -1.54
N GLY A 251 4.40 16.63 -0.38
CA GLY A 251 3.16 17.36 -0.18
C GLY A 251 3.33 18.88 -0.14
N ALA A 252 2.35 19.55 0.44
CA ALA A 252 2.34 20.98 0.70
C ALA A 252 3.58 21.44 1.50
N ALA A 253 3.94 22.72 1.37
CA ALA A 253 5.10 23.30 2.05
C ALA A 253 4.92 23.42 3.59
N SER A 254 3.69 23.33 4.06
CA SER A 254 3.27 23.44 5.46
C SER A 254 2.05 22.54 5.71
N GLY A 255 1.78 22.26 6.98
CA GLY A 255 0.69 21.37 7.42
C GLY A 255 1.15 20.52 8.60
N ARG A 256 0.22 19.79 9.23
CA ARG A 256 0.47 19.02 10.46
C ARG A 256 1.50 17.90 10.28
N LEU A 257 1.63 17.38 9.05
CA LEU A 257 2.57 16.32 8.68
C LEU A 257 3.85 16.86 8.03
N SER A 258 4.11 18.16 8.11
CA SER A 258 5.35 18.76 7.61
C SER A 258 6.57 18.02 8.15
N ARG A 259 7.47 17.59 7.24
CA ARG A 259 8.69 16.82 7.53
C ARG A 259 8.47 15.38 7.99
N LYS A 260 7.23 14.88 8.04
CA LYS A 260 6.96 13.46 8.29
C LYS A 260 7.09 12.65 7.01
N ARG A 261 7.78 11.53 7.10
CA ARG A 261 7.97 10.52 6.04
C ARG A 261 6.93 9.42 6.22
N VAL A 262 6.18 9.13 5.16
CA VAL A 262 5.06 8.17 5.20
C VAL A 262 5.26 7.05 4.18
N ALA A 263 5.07 5.81 4.60
CA ALA A 263 4.90 4.65 3.71
C ALA A 263 3.41 4.35 3.50
N ILE A 264 3.04 3.96 2.28
CA ILE A 264 1.66 3.62 1.94
C ILE A 264 1.58 2.13 1.62
N ASN A 265 0.68 1.38 2.27
CA ASN A 265 0.52 -0.04 1.98
C ASN A 265 0.22 -0.30 0.49
N ASP A 266 0.75 -1.38 -0.06
CA ASP A 266 0.71 -1.57 -1.51
C ASP A 266 -0.71 -1.73 -2.07
N ASN A 267 -1.70 -2.10 -1.26
CA ASN A 267 -3.11 -2.17 -1.67
C ASN A 267 -3.82 -0.80 -1.76
N ILE A 268 -3.12 0.30 -1.49
CA ILE A 268 -3.66 1.68 -1.53
C ILE A 268 -3.07 2.40 -2.74
N ALA A 269 -3.95 3.00 -3.56
CA ALA A 269 -3.57 3.68 -4.79
C ALA A 269 -2.78 4.97 -4.52
N VAL A 270 -1.66 5.10 -5.24
CA VAL A 270 -0.87 6.33 -5.35
C VAL A 270 -0.66 6.57 -6.84
N ALA A 271 -1.17 7.68 -7.37
CA ALA A 271 -1.15 7.94 -8.80
C ALA A 271 0.29 7.96 -9.33
N GLY A 272 0.54 7.23 -10.42
CA GLY A 272 1.85 7.15 -11.08
C GLY A 272 2.89 6.26 -10.37
N VAL A 273 2.52 5.55 -9.30
CA VAL A 273 3.40 4.62 -8.57
C VAL A 273 2.85 3.20 -8.68
N PRO A 274 3.64 2.19 -9.08
CA PRO A 274 3.16 0.82 -9.22
C PRO A 274 2.44 0.29 -7.99
N MET A 275 1.48 -0.59 -8.23
CA MET A 275 0.65 -1.24 -7.21
C MET A 275 0.33 -2.67 -7.64
N MET A 276 0.62 -3.66 -6.80
CA MET A 276 0.29 -5.06 -7.06
C MET A 276 -0.48 -5.74 -5.90
N ALA A 277 -0.71 -5.03 -4.79
CA ALA A 277 -1.35 -5.57 -3.59
C ALA A 277 -0.77 -6.94 -3.17
N GLY A 278 0.56 -7.07 -3.24
CA GLY A 278 1.28 -8.32 -2.94
C GLY A 278 0.99 -9.50 -3.88
N CYS A 279 0.18 -9.32 -4.92
CA CYS A 279 -0.33 -10.39 -5.78
C CYS A 279 0.33 -10.37 -7.16
N HIS A 280 0.94 -11.49 -7.59
CA HIS A 280 1.63 -11.55 -8.87
C HIS A 280 0.71 -11.22 -10.06
N ALA A 281 -0.57 -11.60 -9.98
CA ALA A 281 -1.55 -11.32 -11.01
C ALA A 281 -1.70 -9.82 -11.30
N LEU A 282 -1.50 -8.95 -10.31
CA LEU A 282 -1.65 -7.49 -10.45
C LEU A 282 -0.34 -6.76 -10.76
N GLU A 283 0.79 -7.46 -10.88
CA GLU A 283 2.06 -6.84 -11.22
C GLU A 283 1.97 -6.13 -12.58
N GLY A 284 2.34 -4.84 -12.60
CA GLY A 284 2.32 -3.97 -13.77
C GLY A 284 1.26 -2.86 -13.72
N TYR A 285 0.27 -2.96 -12.83
CA TYR A 285 -0.72 -1.90 -12.65
C TYR A 285 -0.09 -0.64 -12.03
N VAL A 286 -0.45 0.52 -12.58
CA VAL A 286 -0.06 1.85 -12.10
C VAL A 286 -1.34 2.67 -11.97
N PRO A 287 -1.79 3.03 -10.76
CA PRO A 287 -2.97 3.85 -10.57
C PRO A 287 -2.84 5.21 -11.24
N ASP A 288 -3.96 5.72 -11.73
CA ASP A 288 -4.12 7.06 -12.31
C ASP A 288 -4.76 8.07 -11.33
N PHE A 289 -5.08 7.63 -10.11
CA PHE A 289 -5.60 8.45 -9.02
C PHE A 289 -4.84 8.23 -7.70
N ASP A 290 -4.86 9.25 -6.84
CA ASP A 290 -4.44 9.12 -5.44
C ASP A 290 -5.66 8.67 -4.59
N ALA A 291 -5.46 7.72 -3.68
CA ALA A 291 -6.44 7.45 -2.64
C ALA A 291 -6.71 8.71 -1.79
N ILE A 292 -7.88 8.81 -1.15
CA ILE A 292 -8.23 10.01 -0.38
C ILE A 292 -7.26 10.24 0.78
N VAL A 293 -6.84 9.17 1.47
CA VAL A 293 -5.83 9.24 2.53
C VAL A 293 -4.48 9.74 2.02
N VAL A 294 -4.09 9.38 0.79
CA VAL A 294 -2.85 9.85 0.15
C VAL A 294 -2.94 11.34 -0.14
N THR A 295 -4.06 11.80 -0.69
CA THR A 295 -4.31 13.22 -0.94
C THR A 295 -4.25 14.03 0.35
N ARG A 296 -4.92 13.57 1.42
CA ARG A 296 -4.93 14.22 2.74
C ARG A 296 -3.53 14.31 3.36
N ILE A 297 -2.74 13.24 3.30
CA ILE A 297 -1.36 13.24 3.81
C ILE A 297 -0.51 14.28 3.09
N LEU A 298 -0.62 14.37 1.77
CA LEU A 298 0.14 15.33 0.98
C LEU A 298 -0.37 16.76 1.21
N ASP A 299 -1.69 16.97 1.35
CA ASP A 299 -2.28 18.27 1.68
C ASP A 299 -1.80 18.79 3.05
N GLU A 300 -1.55 17.90 4.01
CA GLU A 300 -0.97 18.23 5.32
C GLU A 300 0.57 18.27 5.35
N GLY A 301 1.23 18.26 4.18
CA GLY A 301 2.68 18.45 4.06
C GLY A 301 3.53 17.21 4.31
N GLY A 302 2.91 16.03 4.40
CA GLY A 302 3.60 14.75 4.48
C GLY A 302 4.40 14.44 3.21
N THR A 303 5.49 13.67 3.36
CA THR A 303 6.28 13.17 2.23
C THR A 303 6.12 11.66 2.10
N ILE A 304 5.59 11.20 0.97
CA ILE A 304 5.45 9.77 0.68
C ILE A 304 6.75 9.23 0.09
N LEU A 305 7.35 8.24 0.75
CA LEU A 305 8.64 7.64 0.36
C LEU A 305 8.51 6.33 -0.42
N GLY A 306 7.29 5.80 -0.55
CA GLY A 306 7.08 4.59 -1.31
C GLY A 306 5.85 3.80 -0.91
N LYS A 307 5.73 2.65 -1.55
CA LYS A 307 4.77 1.59 -1.27
C LYS A 307 5.42 0.54 -0.39
N SER A 308 4.85 0.26 0.77
CA SER A 308 5.30 -0.84 1.62
C SER A 308 4.71 -2.17 1.12
N MET A 309 5.46 -3.25 1.27
CA MET A 309 4.98 -4.60 0.95
C MET A 309 3.74 -4.95 1.78
N CYS A 310 2.85 -5.72 1.15
CA CYS A 310 1.71 -6.33 1.80
C CYS A 310 1.54 -7.78 1.36
N GLU A 311 0.71 -8.51 2.11
CA GLU A 311 0.32 -9.87 1.76
C GLU A 311 -0.52 -9.92 0.49
N SER A 312 -0.50 -11.05 -0.22
CA SER A 312 -1.17 -11.17 -1.52
C SER A 312 -2.68 -10.97 -1.35
N LEU A 313 -3.21 -9.95 -2.05
CA LEU A 313 -4.58 -9.41 -1.90
C LEU A 313 -4.99 -9.19 -0.44
N CYS A 314 -4.02 -8.91 0.43
CA CYS A 314 -4.21 -8.69 1.87
C CYS A 314 -4.86 -9.84 2.64
N PHE A 315 -4.90 -11.06 2.08
CA PHE A 315 -5.62 -12.19 2.68
C PHE A 315 -4.72 -13.13 3.50
N SER A 316 -3.88 -12.57 4.36
CA SER A 316 -3.04 -13.31 5.32
C SER A 316 -2.68 -12.44 6.52
N GLY A 317 -2.62 -13.04 7.71
CA GLY A 317 -2.08 -12.43 8.93
C GLY A 317 -0.61 -12.75 9.19
N GLY A 318 -0.02 -13.70 8.45
CA GLY A 318 1.43 -13.95 8.42
C GLY A 318 2.10 -13.25 7.24
N SER A 319 3.42 -13.02 7.28
CA SER A 319 4.14 -12.18 6.31
C SER A 319 4.94 -12.95 5.24
N PHE A 320 4.36 -13.99 4.65
CA PHE A 320 5.06 -14.91 3.71
C PHE A 320 4.30 -15.18 2.41
N THR A 321 3.17 -14.52 2.19
CA THR A 321 2.28 -14.80 1.06
C THR A 321 2.44 -13.81 -0.08
N SER A 322 3.19 -12.72 0.13
CA SER A 322 3.49 -11.74 -0.91
C SER A 322 4.30 -12.35 -2.06
N ALA A 323 3.92 -12.03 -3.29
CA ALA A 323 4.54 -12.57 -4.50
C ALA A 323 6.01 -12.17 -4.70
N LYS A 324 6.51 -11.18 -3.95
CA LYS A 324 7.92 -10.77 -3.98
C LYS A 324 8.73 -11.32 -2.79
N GLY A 325 8.20 -12.34 -2.11
CA GLY A 325 8.84 -13.01 -0.99
C GLY A 325 8.32 -12.53 0.35
N PRO A 326 8.72 -13.21 1.44
CA PRO A 326 8.30 -12.86 2.78
C PRO A 326 8.86 -11.50 3.20
N VAL A 327 8.14 -10.82 4.09
CA VAL A 327 8.64 -9.68 4.85
C VAL A 327 9.15 -10.20 6.20
N CYS A 328 10.39 -9.89 6.53
CA CYS A 328 11.02 -10.37 7.75
C CYS A 328 10.78 -9.42 8.93
N ASN A 329 10.59 -9.97 10.13
CA ASN A 329 10.37 -9.19 11.35
C ASN A 329 11.59 -8.30 11.70
N ALA A 330 11.34 -7.08 12.19
CA ALA A 330 12.38 -6.12 12.55
C ALA A 330 13.30 -6.59 13.69
N TYR A 331 12.80 -7.46 14.59
CA TYR A 331 13.53 -8.00 15.73
C TYR A 331 14.17 -9.35 15.45
N ASN A 332 13.66 -10.11 14.47
CA ASN A 332 14.23 -11.41 14.09
C ASN A 332 13.91 -11.76 12.63
N VAL A 333 14.94 -11.76 11.78
CA VAL A 333 14.76 -11.98 10.33
C VAL A 333 14.25 -13.38 9.95
N ALA A 334 14.27 -14.35 10.86
CA ALA A 334 13.70 -15.68 10.64
C ALA A 334 12.19 -15.76 10.93
N LYS A 335 11.61 -14.70 11.49
CA LYS A 335 10.22 -14.65 11.94
C LYS A 335 9.35 -13.78 11.04
N SER A 336 8.05 -14.08 11.09
CA SER A 336 7.00 -13.29 10.46
C SER A 336 6.94 -11.88 11.06
N ALA A 337 6.88 -10.87 10.21
CA ALA A 337 6.55 -9.50 10.58
C ALA A 337 5.05 -9.32 10.89
N GLY A 338 4.21 -10.32 10.61
CA GLY A 338 2.75 -10.19 10.67
C GLY A 338 2.20 -9.46 9.46
N GLY A 339 0.90 -9.57 9.20
CA GLY A 339 0.28 -9.07 7.97
C GLY A 339 -1.16 -8.58 8.16
N SER A 340 -1.75 -7.90 7.17
CA SER A 340 -1.22 -7.72 5.82
C SER A 340 -0.34 -6.49 5.61
N THR A 341 -0.35 -5.50 6.51
CA THR A 341 0.52 -4.30 6.43
C THR A 341 1.93 -4.60 6.96
N SER A 342 2.52 -5.70 6.47
CA SER A 342 3.78 -6.28 6.95
C SER A 342 4.96 -5.33 6.75
N GLY A 343 5.11 -4.82 5.52
CA GLY A 343 6.19 -3.88 5.19
C GLY A 343 6.08 -2.58 5.98
N GLY A 344 4.87 -2.02 6.12
CA GLY A 344 4.66 -0.75 6.82
C GLY A 344 5.13 -0.82 8.27
N ALA A 345 4.83 -1.91 8.97
CA ALA A 345 5.28 -2.10 10.35
C ALA A 345 6.80 -2.14 10.49
N VAL A 346 7.46 -2.93 9.63
CA VAL A 346 8.92 -3.06 9.66
C VAL A 346 9.60 -1.72 9.34
N LEU A 347 9.09 -0.97 8.37
CA LEU A 347 9.67 0.33 8.00
C LEU A 347 9.55 1.37 9.12
N VAL A 348 8.45 1.36 9.86
CA VAL A 348 8.28 2.22 11.04
C VAL A 348 9.20 1.75 12.18
N ALA A 349 9.25 0.45 12.46
CA ALA A 349 10.10 -0.12 13.50
C ALA A 349 11.60 0.12 13.24
N CYS A 350 12.04 0.04 11.98
CA CYS A 350 13.41 0.33 11.55
C CYS A 350 13.70 1.83 11.33
N ASN A 351 12.75 2.73 11.61
CA ASN A 351 12.88 4.19 11.45
C ASN A 351 13.19 4.64 10.00
N GLU A 352 12.85 3.82 9.01
CA GLU A 352 12.94 4.17 7.59
C GLU A 352 11.87 5.19 7.17
N VAL A 353 10.73 5.15 7.85
CA VAL A 353 9.65 6.14 7.79
C VAL A 353 9.19 6.48 9.20
N ASP A 354 8.54 7.62 9.35
CA ASP A 354 8.00 8.06 10.65
C ASP A 354 6.62 7.42 10.90
N MET A 355 5.85 7.22 9.82
CA MET A 355 4.48 6.70 9.86
C MET A 355 4.22 5.79 8.65
N ALA A 356 3.24 4.90 8.78
CA ALA A 356 2.69 4.14 7.65
C ALA A 356 1.16 4.15 7.69
N ILE A 357 0.55 4.01 6.50
CA ILE A 357 -0.88 3.76 6.35
C ILE A 357 -1.09 2.32 5.91
N GLY A 358 -1.94 1.60 6.64
CA GLY A 358 -2.30 0.20 6.41
C GLY A 358 -3.77 -0.02 6.13
N GLY A 359 -4.10 -1.24 5.69
CA GLY A 359 -5.46 -1.76 5.68
C GLY A 359 -5.68 -2.73 6.85
N ASP A 360 -6.90 -2.82 7.38
CA ASP A 360 -7.27 -3.75 8.46
C ASP A 360 -8.67 -4.36 8.25
N GLN A 361 -8.69 -5.66 7.93
CA GLN A 361 -9.93 -6.46 7.73
C GLN A 361 -10.16 -7.50 8.82
N ARG A 362 -9.09 -7.87 9.53
CA ARG A 362 -9.11 -8.81 10.66
C ARG A 362 -7.95 -8.61 11.64
N GLY A 363 -7.30 -7.46 11.63
CA GLY A 363 -6.07 -7.18 12.38
C GLY A 363 -4.87 -6.77 11.53
N SER A 364 -5.05 -6.45 10.25
CA SER A 364 -3.92 -6.21 9.34
C SER A 364 -3.10 -4.94 9.57
N ILE A 365 -3.53 -4.07 10.49
CA ILE A 365 -2.71 -3.01 11.08
C ILE A 365 -2.14 -3.48 12.43
N ARG A 366 -2.99 -4.09 13.26
CA ARG A 366 -2.70 -4.39 14.67
C ARG A 366 -1.77 -5.59 14.88
N VAL A 367 -1.93 -6.67 14.12
CA VAL A 367 -1.03 -7.84 14.16
C VAL A 367 0.42 -7.44 13.83
N PRO A 368 0.71 -6.81 12.67
CA PRO A 368 2.08 -6.44 12.35
C PRO A 368 2.63 -5.34 13.27
N ALA A 369 1.80 -4.41 13.78
CA ALA A 369 2.24 -3.45 14.79
C ALA A 369 2.68 -4.13 16.10
N SER A 370 1.87 -5.07 16.62
CA SER A 370 2.17 -5.86 17.82
C SER A 370 3.50 -6.59 17.69
N TRP A 371 3.68 -7.36 16.60
CA TRP A 371 4.89 -8.16 16.38
C TRP A 371 6.14 -7.36 16.01
N ASN A 372 6.02 -6.06 15.71
CA ASN A 372 7.16 -5.17 15.50
C ASN A 372 7.23 -4.06 16.56
N GLY A 373 6.53 -4.19 17.69
CA GLY A 373 6.71 -3.31 18.84
C GLY A 373 6.38 -1.83 18.59
N ILE A 374 5.45 -1.55 17.68
CA ILE A 374 5.00 -0.20 17.34
C ILE A 374 3.51 -0.02 17.65
N VAL A 375 3.00 1.20 17.49
CA VAL A 375 1.57 1.52 17.64
C VAL A 375 0.85 1.31 16.30
N GLY A 376 -0.30 0.63 16.35
CA GLY A 376 -1.17 0.47 15.18
C GLY A 376 -2.63 0.68 15.58
N LEU A 377 -3.31 1.59 14.89
CA LEU A 377 -4.72 1.89 15.15
C LEU A 377 -5.58 1.46 13.98
N LYS A 378 -6.57 0.60 14.24
CA LYS A 378 -7.74 0.43 13.39
C LYS A 378 -8.81 1.42 13.89
N PRO A 379 -9.11 2.50 13.16
CA PRO A 379 -10.13 3.47 13.58
C PRO A 379 -11.53 2.86 13.56
N SER A 380 -12.52 3.61 14.04
CA SER A 380 -13.93 3.27 13.90
C SER A 380 -14.29 3.05 12.44
N TYR A 381 -15.17 2.10 12.19
CA TYR A 381 -15.67 1.85 10.85
C TYR A 381 -16.31 3.12 10.26
N GLY A 382 -15.83 3.52 9.08
CA GLY A 382 -16.26 4.75 8.41
C GLY A 382 -15.56 6.04 8.84
N LEU A 383 -14.73 6.07 9.90
CA LEU A 383 -14.03 7.30 10.30
C LEU A 383 -13.02 7.76 9.23
N VAL A 384 -12.22 6.83 8.70
CA VAL A 384 -11.25 7.07 7.64
C VAL A 384 -11.80 6.52 6.32
N PRO A 385 -11.79 7.30 5.22
CA PRO A 385 -12.29 6.82 3.93
C PRO A 385 -11.41 5.72 3.36
N TYR A 386 -12.06 4.67 2.87
CA TYR A 386 -11.48 3.54 2.15
C TYR A 386 -11.30 3.83 0.65
N THR A 387 -11.80 4.97 0.15
CA THR A 387 -11.72 5.36 -1.27
C THR A 387 -10.27 5.29 -1.80
N GLY A 388 -10.07 4.37 -2.75
CA GLY A 388 -8.79 4.13 -3.42
C GLY A 388 -7.93 3.03 -2.83
N ALA A 389 -8.40 2.32 -1.81
CA ALA A 389 -7.83 1.05 -1.35
C ALA A 389 -8.60 -0.14 -1.97
N MET A 390 -7.92 -1.25 -2.22
CA MET A 390 -8.57 -2.49 -2.66
C MET A 390 -9.38 -3.13 -1.53
N SER A 391 -10.67 -3.36 -1.78
CA SER A 391 -11.65 -3.94 -0.87
C SER A 391 -11.54 -5.47 -0.85
N ILE A 392 -11.63 -6.06 0.35
CA ILE A 392 -11.96 -7.49 0.53
C ILE A 392 -13.45 -7.64 0.76
N ASP A 393 -13.99 -6.92 1.73
CA ASP A 393 -15.43 -6.86 1.99
C ASP A 393 -15.73 -5.46 2.54
N PRO A 394 -16.60 -4.68 1.89
CA PRO A 394 -16.87 -3.32 2.33
C PRO A 394 -17.27 -3.20 3.79
N SER A 395 -17.89 -4.23 4.36
CA SER A 395 -18.38 -4.25 5.73
C SER A 395 -17.30 -4.62 6.78
N LEU A 396 -16.09 -4.99 6.34
CA LEU A 396 -14.93 -5.33 7.17
C LEU A 396 -13.72 -4.40 6.94
N ASP A 397 -13.72 -3.67 5.83
CA ASP A 397 -12.61 -2.85 5.34
C ASP A 397 -12.36 -1.60 6.20
N HIS A 398 -11.13 -1.45 6.69
CA HIS A 398 -10.64 -0.24 7.36
C HIS A 398 -9.29 0.19 6.79
N VAL A 399 -9.04 1.51 6.77
CA VAL A 399 -7.70 2.08 6.61
C VAL A 399 -7.33 2.80 7.91
N GLY A 400 -6.07 2.71 8.31
CA GLY A 400 -5.63 3.31 9.56
C GLY A 400 -4.11 3.49 9.68
N PRO A 401 -3.68 4.22 10.71
CA PRO A 401 -2.27 4.58 10.86
C PRO A 401 -1.44 3.61 11.71
N MET A 402 -0.14 3.66 11.45
CA MET A 402 0.91 2.97 12.20
C MET A 402 2.06 3.96 12.45
N ALA A 403 2.57 4.00 13.67
CA ALA A 403 3.68 4.88 14.05
C ALA A 403 4.42 4.31 15.27
N ARG A 404 5.59 4.87 15.61
CA ARG A 404 6.36 4.44 16.79
C ARG A 404 5.77 4.91 18.12
N THR A 405 4.92 5.93 18.09
CA THR A 405 4.35 6.56 19.30
C THR A 405 2.85 6.79 19.13
N VAL A 406 2.11 6.84 20.23
CA VAL A 406 0.67 7.15 20.22
C VAL A 406 0.42 8.55 19.66
N HIS A 407 1.28 9.52 20.00
CA HIS A 407 1.20 10.89 19.47
C HIS A 407 1.28 10.93 17.94
N ASP A 408 2.27 10.26 17.34
CA ASP A 408 2.41 10.26 15.89
C ASP A 408 1.26 9.49 15.20
N CYS A 409 0.71 8.45 15.82
CA CYS A 409 -0.51 7.80 15.35
C CYS A 409 -1.72 8.74 15.37
N ALA A 410 -1.92 9.49 16.46
CA ALA A 410 -2.97 10.49 16.58
C ALA A 410 -2.82 11.62 15.54
N LEU A 411 -1.59 12.08 15.32
CA LEU A 411 -1.26 13.16 14.37
C LEU A 411 -1.63 12.81 12.93
N ILE A 412 -1.31 11.60 12.48
CA ILE A 412 -1.69 11.16 11.13
C ILE A 412 -3.18 10.78 11.04
N LEU A 413 -3.80 10.26 12.12
CA LEU A 413 -5.24 10.04 12.17
C LEU A 413 -5.99 11.34 11.93
N GLU A 414 -5.57 12.41 12.61
CA GLU A 414 -6.14 13.75 12.48
C GLU A 414 -6.11 14.28 11.05
N ALA A 415 -5.05 13.96 10.30
CA ALA A 415 -4.93 14.33 8.89
C ALA A 415 -5.83 13.50 7.97
N ILE A 416 -6.00 12.21 8.23
CA ILE A 416 -6.67 11.28 7.30
C ILE A 416 -8.14 11.02 7.61
N ALA A 417 -8.62 11.30 8.82
CA ALA A 417 -9.99 11.07 9.25
C ALA A 417 -10.98 12.07 8.64
N GLY A 418 -12.26 11.73 8.66
CA GLY A 418 -13.36 12.61 8.27
C GLY A 418 -14.06 12.21 6.99
N HIS A 419 -15.31 12.64 6.86
CA HIS A 419 -16.16 12.41 5.69
C HIS A 419 -15.51 12.97 4.40
N ASN A 420 -15.70 12.29 3.27
CA ASN A 420 -15.10 12.64 1.97
C ASN A 420 -16.14 12.98 0.89
N ASP A 421 -17.16 13.76 1.26
CA ASP A 421 -18.25 14.20 0.36
C ASP A 421 -19.03 13.06 -0.31
N GLY A 422 -19.13 11.91 0.37
CA GLY A 422 -19.93 10.77 -0.07
C GLY A 422 -19.26 9.91 -1.14
N LEU A 423 -17.94 10.03 -1.33
CA LEU A 423 -17.19 9.17 -2.24
C LEU A 423 -16.99 7.75 -1.68
N ASP A 424 -17.13 7.57 -0.36
CA ASP A 424 -17.13 6.27 0.29
C ASP A 424 -18.48 6.00 1.01
N PRO A 425 -19.23 4.95 0.62
CA PRO A 425 -20.51 4.61 1.26
C PRO A 425 -20.38 4.18 2.74
N ARG A 426 -19.16 3.85 3.19
CA ARG A 426 -18.91 3.39 4.57
C ARG A 426 -19.01 4.51 5.59
N GLN A 427 -18.88 5.76 5.15
CA GLN A 427 -18.75 6.90 6.06
C GLN A 427 -20.12 7.48 6.44
N PRO A 428 -20.45 7.58 7.74
CA PRO A 428 -21.57 8.40 8.16
C PRO A 428 -21.35 9.87 7.82
N ARG A 429 -22.42 10.59 7.49
CA ARG A 429 -22.36 12.03 7.16
C ARG A 429 -22.02 12.91 8.36
N SER A 430 -22.27 12.42 9.57
CA SER A 430 -22.15 13.16 10.84
C SER A 430 -20.78 13.01 11.50
N ILE A 431 -19.75 12.53 10.80
CA ILE A 431 -18.40 12.39 11.36
C ILE A 431 -17.87 13.76 11.77
N ILE A 432 -17.45 13.87 13.03
CA ILE A 432 -16.69 15.00 13.54
C ILE A 432 -15.28 14.48 13.79
N VAL A 433 -14.26 15.23 13.34
CA VAL A 433 -12.85 14.89 13.55
C VAL A 433 -12.29 15.82 14.63
N PRO A 434 -12.01 15.31 15.84
CA PRO A 434 -11.33 16.07 16.89
C PRO A 434 -9.88 16.41 16.52
N GLU A 435 -9.30 17.39 17.21
CA GLU A 435 -7.86 17.61 17.19
C GLU A 435 -7.17 16.61 18.13
N TYR A 436 -7.13 15.33 17.74
CA TYR A 436 -6.67 14.20 18.56
C TYR A 436 -5.36 14.48 19.31
N THR A 437 -4.41 15.15 18.66
CA THR A 437 -3.10 15.46 19.26
C THR A 437 -3.18 16.42 20.46
N LYS A 438 -4.11 17.37 20.44
CA LYS A 438 -4.33 18.29 21.57
C LYS A 438 -4.96 17.57 22.76
N GLU A 439 -5.87 16.64 22.49
CA GLU A 439 -6.59 15.88 23.50
C GLU A 439 -5.67 14.92 24.30
N LEU A 440 -4.52 14.51 23.74
CA LEU A 440 -3.54 13.65 24.42
C LEU A 440 -2.91 14.28 25.67
N SER A 441 -2.93 15.62 25.76
CA SER A 441 -2.36 16.35 26.89
C SER A 441 -3.26 16.36 28.13
N GLN A 442 -4.52 15.90 28.00
CA GLN A 442 -5.58 16.11 28.97
C GLN A 442 -6.20 14.80 29.48
N CYS A 443 -5.40 13.84 29.96
CA CYS A 443 -5.97 12.61 30.50
C CYS A 443 -5.38 12.24 31.86
N SER A 444 -6.29 12.13 32.85
CA SER A 444 -6.12 11.33 34.05
C SER A 444 -6.87 10.01 33.83
N LEU A 445 -6.32 8.87 34.27
CA LEU A 445 -7.06 7.62 34.27
C LEU A 445 -7.96 7.45 35.50
N GLU A 446 -7.97 8.43 36.42
CA GLU A 446 -8.85 8.40 37.58
C GLU A 446 -10.33 8.29 37.15
N GLY A 447 -10.98 7.22 37.60
CA GLY A 447 -12.38 6.94 37.27
C GLY A 447 -12.60 6.25 35.91
N ILE A 448 -11.56 6.11 35.08
CA ILE A 448 -11.65 5.35 33.82
C ILE A 448 -11.74 3.86 34.13
N LYS A 449 -12.71 3.18 33.54
CA LYS A 449 -12.98 1.77 33.76
C LYS A 449 -12.51 0.93 32.57
N ILE A 450 -11.53 0.07 32.81
CA ILE A 450 -10.97 -0.84 31.81
C ILE A 450 -11.43 -2.26 32.08
N ALA A 451 -12.12 -2.83 31.10
CA ALA A 451 -12.60 -4.20 31.12
C ALA A 451 -11.54 -5.15 30.55
N ILE A 452 -11.06 -6.11 31.35
CA ILE A 452 -10.26 -7.24 30.85
C ILE A 452 -11.21 -8.27 30.25
N LEU A 453 -11.12 -8.54 28.95
CA LEU A 453 -11.99 -9.52 28.32
C LEU A 453 -11.49 -10.94 28.55
N LYS A 454 -12.23 -11.76 29.30
CA LYS A 454 -11.84 -13.14 29.65
C LYS A 454 -11.53 -14.00 28.42
N GLU A 455 -12.37 -13.95 27.40
CA GLU A 455 -12.22 -14.73 26.17
C GLU A 455 -10.99 -14.33 25.34
N GLY A 456 -10.39 -13.17 25.63
CA GLY A 456 -9.15 -12.71 24.99
C GLY A 456 -7.88 -13.38 25.51
N PHE A 457 -7.95 -14.13 26.62
CA PHE A 457 -6.82 -14.80 27.27
C PHE A 457 -7.04 -16.31 27.34
N GLY A 458 -5.97 -17.09 27.55
CA GLY A 458 -6.08 -18.52 27.82
C GLY A 458 -6.70 -19.33 26.68
N GLN A 459 -6.62 -18.82 25.45
CA GLN A 459 -7.08 -19.52 24.25
C GLN A 459 -6.23 -20.77 23.99
N ALA A 460 -6.75 -21.73 23.22
CA ALA A 460 -6.07 -23.00 22.95
C ALA A 460 -4.64 -22.84 22.41
N ASP A 461 -4.43 -21.82 21.56
CA ASP A 461 -3.13 -21.53 20.93
C ASP A 461 -2.33 -20.43 21.67
N SER A 462 -2.76 -20.03 22.87
CA SER A 462 -2.11 -18.96 23.65
C SER A 462 -0.80 -19.42 24.29
N ASP A 463 0.21 -18.56 24.27
CA ASP A 463 1.38 -18.68 25.13
C ASP A 463 1.05 -18.03 26.49
N PRO A 464 1.03 -18.80 27.60
CA PRO A 464 0.73 -18.25 28.92
C PRO A 464 1.66 -17.11 29.35
N LYS A 465 2.87 -17.03 28.80
CA LYS A 465 3.81 -15.93 29.05
C LYS A 465 3.32 -14.62 28.43
N VAL A 466 2.69 -14.67 27.26
CA VAL A 466 2.07 -13.51 26.60
C VAL A 466 0.89 -13.03 27.44
N ASP A 467 0.01 -13.94 27.84
CA ASP A 467 -1.14 -13.62 28.70
C ASP A 467 -0.68 -12.96 30.01
N THR A 468 0.35 -13.51 30.64
CA THR A 468 0.93 -12.98 31.88
C THR A 468 1.55 -11.59 31.67
N LEU A 469 2.30 -11.38 30.59
CA LEU A 469 2.92 -10.10 30.29
C LEU A 469 1.87 -9.02 30.02
N VAL A 470 0.82 -9.34 29.27
CA VAL A 470 -0.26 -8.40 28.97
C VAL A 470 -1.06 -8.06 30.22
N LYS A 471 -1.33 -9.03 31.11
CA LYS A 471 -1.96 -8.73 32.41
C LYS A 471 -1.13 -7.75 33.24
N LYS A 472 0.20 -7.94 33.31
CA LYS A 472 1.11 -6.99 33.98
C LYS A 472 1.10 -5.60 33.33
N ALA A 473 0.99 -5.52 32.01
CA ALA A 473 0.84 -4.24 31.32
C ALA A 473 -0.50 -3.56 31.67
N ILE A 474 -1.58 -4.33 31.84
CA ILE A 474 -2.87 -3.78 32.31
C ILE A 474 -2.76 -3.31 33.77
N ASP A 475 -1.98 -3.99 34.62
CA ASP A 475 -1.74 -3.54 36.00
C ASP A 475 -1.04 -2.16 36.06
N GLN A 476 -0.23 -1.80 35.06
CA GLN A 476 0.35 -0.46 34.96
C GLN A 476 -0.70 0.63 34.72
N LEU A 477 -1.78 0.33 33.98
CA LEU A 477 -2.93 1.22 33.84
C LEU A 477 -3.68 1.38 35.16
N ALA A 478 -3.80 0.31 35.94
CA ALA A 478 -4.37 0.36 37.29
C ALA A 478 -3.56 1.27 38.22
N TYR A 479 -2.23 1.12 38.19
CA TYR A 479 -1.32 1.98 38.95
C TYR A 479 -1.46 3.46 38.58
N ALA A 480 -1.74 3.75 37.31
CA ALA A 480 -1.96 5.11 36.82
C ALA A 480 -3.38 5.66 37.09
N GLY A 481 -4.24 4.92 37.80
CA GLY A 481 -5.53 5.38 38.31
C GLY A 481 -6.76 4.70 37.70
N ALA A 482 -6.60 3.83 36.71
CA ALA A 482 -7.73 3.13 36.08
C ALA A 482 -8.34 2.06 37.00
N GLN A 483 -9.65 1.88 36.92
CA GLN A 483 -10.36 0.78 37.55
C GLN A 483 -10.38 -0.42 36.60
N ILE A 484 -9.83 -1.54 37.04
CA ILE A 484 -9.73 -2.76 36.22
C ILE A 484 -10.77 -3.77 36.67
N THR A 485 -11.52 -4.35 35.73
CA THR A 485 -12.48 -5.43 36.05
C THR A 485 -12.52 -6.46 34.92
N GLU A 486 -12.60 -7.75 35.26
CA GLU A 486 -12.79 -8.78 34.26
C GLU A 486 -14.26 -8.87 33.83
N VAL A 487 -14.49 -8.92 32.52
CA VAL A 487 -15.82 -9.11 31.91
C VAL A 487 -15.80 -10.29 30.95
N SER A 488 -16.98 -10.75 30.54
CA SER A 488 -17.13 -11.86 29.60
C SER A 488 -18.00 -11.44 28.43
N ILE A 489 -17.52 -11.72 27.22
CA ILE A 489 -18.31 -11.69 25.98
C ILE A 489 -18.13 -13.06 25.33
N PRO A 490 -18.96 -14.07 25.66
CA PRO A 490 -18.78 -15.43 25.14
C PRO A 490 -18.75 -15.50 23.61
N LEU A 491 -19.52 -14.63 22.95
CA LEU A 491 -19.57 -14.55 21.49
C LEU A 491 -18.24 -14.08 20.85
N HIS A 492 -17.31 -13.53 21.63
CA HIS A 492 -15.95 -13.23 21.17
C HIS A 492 -15.24 -14.47 20.62
N ALA A 493 -15.44 -15.63 21.26
CA ALA A 493 -14.85 -16.90 20.81
C ALA A 493 -15.33 -17.32 19.40
N GLU A 494 -16.49 -16.83 18.96
CA GLU A 494 -17.08 -17.13 17.65
C GLU A 494 -16.62 -16.16 16.54
N CYS A 495 -15.79 -15.17 16.84
CA CYS A 495 -15.37 -14.16 15.84
C CYS A 495 -14.77 -14.77 14.58
N THR A 496 -13.98 -15.83 14.71
CA THR A 496 -13.40 -16.55 13.57
C THR A 496 -14.47 -17.14 12.66
N ASN A 497 -15.53 -17.73 13.24
CA ASN A 497 -16.63 -18.35 12.50
C ASN A 497 -17.51 -17.29 11.82
N ILE A 498 -17.83 -16.20 12.53
CA ILE A 498 -18.61 -15.08 11.98
C ILE A 498 -17.83 -14.41 10.83
N TRP A 499 -16.53 -14.16 11.03
CA TRP A 499 -15.68 -13.57 10.00
C TRP A 499 -15.56 -14.47 8.78
N ALA A 500 -15.36 -15.77 8.95
CA ALA A 500 -15.26 -16.73 7.84
C ALA A 500 -16.56 -16.77 7.00
N ALA A 501 -17.72 -16.72 7.65
CA ALA A 501 -19.02 -16.69 6.97
C ALA A 501 -19.17 -15.47 6.04
N ILE A 502 -18.54 -14.34 6.38
CA ILE A 502 -18.61 -13.09 5.60
C ILE A 502 -17.47 -13.03 4.57
N ALA A 503 -16.23 -13.21 5.00
CA ALA A 503 -15.05 -12.79 4.24
C ALA A 503 -14.75 -13.64 3.00
N TYR A 504 -15.13 -14.92 2.95
CA TYR A 504 -14.86 -15.76 1.78
C TYR A 504 -15.71 -15.36 0.56
N GLU A 505 -17.00 -15.15 0.77
CA GLU A 505 -17.88 -14.63 -0.27
C GLU A 505 -17.59 -13.15 -0.55
N GLY A 506 -17.31 -12.35 0.48
CA GLY A 506 -16.85 -10.97 0.34
C GLY A 506 -15.63 -10.85 -0.58
N LEU A 507 -14.57 -11.63 -0.32
CA LEU A 507 -13.37 -11.65 -1.17
C LEU A 507 -13.68 -12.03 -2.62
N LEU A 508 -14.52 -13.04 -2.83
CA LEU A 508 -14.90 -13.43 -4.18
C LEU A 508 -15.59 -12.27 -4.89
N ASP A 509 -16.64 -11.70 -4.30
CA ASP A 509 -17.46 -10.69 -4.95
C ASP A 509 -16.73 -9.35 -5.15
N ASN A 510 -15.97 -8.91 -4.15
CA ASN A 510 -15.36 -7.60 -4.16
C ASN A 510 -13.94 -7.64 -4.75
N THR A 511 -13.06 -8.53 -4.26
CA THR A 511 -11.68 -8.58 -4.74
C THR A 511 -11.59 -9.20 -6.14
N VAL A 512 -12.20 -10.37 -6.32
CA VAL A 512 -11.96 -11.20 -7.50
C VAL A 512 -12.87 -10.81 -8.66
N MET A 513 -14.17 -10.68 -8.41
CA MET A 513 -15.16 -10.44 -9.46
C MET A 513 -15.24 -8.98 -9.90
N THR A 514 -14.92 -8.03 -9.02
CA THR A 514 -15.07 -6.59 -9.28
C THR A 514 -13.75 -5.80 -9.14
N GLY A 515 -12.62 -6.50 -8.99
CA GLY A 515 -11.30 -5.89 -9.01
C GLY A 515 -10.94 -5.07 -7.77
N GLY A 516 -11.47 -5.45 -6.60
CA GLY A 516 -11.20 -4.81 -5.31
C GLY A 516 -12.05 -3.58 -5.05
N VAL A 517 -13.26 -3.48 -5.59
CA VAL A 517 -14.14 -2.31 -5.42
C VAL A 517 -15.52 -2.69 -4.89
N GLY A 518 -16.08 -3.81 -5.34
CA GLY A 518 -17.48 -4.16 -5.07
C GLY A 518 -18.47 -3.50 -6.03
N THR A 519 -19.74 -3.78 -5.86
CA THR A 519 -20.86 -3.19 -6.61
C THR A 519 -22.08 -2.97 -5.71
N GLY A 520 -23.04 -2.15 -6.14
CA GLY A 520 -24.33 -2.01 -5.46
C GLY A 520 -24.41 -0.87 -4.42
N TYR A 521 -23.45 0.05 -4.44
CA TYR A 521 -23.44 1.23 -3.56
C TYR A 521 -23.18 2.54 -4.33
N ARG A 522 -23.50 3.67 -3.69
CA ARG A 522 -23.17 5.02 -4.18
C ARG A 522 -21.77 5.42 -3.73
N GLY A 523 -20.97 6.02 -4.62
CA GLY A 523 -19.61 6.46 -4.29
C GLY A 523 -18.71 6.52 -5.52
N PHE A 524 -17.41 6.65 -5.29
CA PHE A 524 -16.39 6.64 -6.34
C PHE A 524 -16.00 5.20 -6.71
N TYR A 525 -15.97 4.90 -8.01
CA TYR A 525 -15.53 3.61 -8.55
C TYR A 525 -14.26 3.82 -9.40
N PRO A 526 -13.10 3.29 -8.99
CA PRO A 526 -11.87 3.41 -9.78
C PRO A 526 -11.86 2.42 -10.95
N THR A 527 -12.44 2.81 -12.09
CA THR A 527 -12.61 1.94 -13.27
C THR A 527 -11.30 1.41 -13.84
N SER A 528 -10.21 2.17 -13.77
CA SER A 528 -8.86 1.74 -14.15
C SER A 528 -8.38 0.54 -13.31
N MET A 529 -8.60 0.59 -12.00
CA MET A 529 -8.27 -0.50 -11.06
C MET A 529 -9.16 -1.71 -11.30
N MET A 530 -10.48 -1.51 -11.44
CA MET A 530 -11.44 -2.58 -11.71
C MET A 530 -11.08 -3.32 -13.01
N SER A 531 -10.82 -2.58 -14.09
CA SER A 531 -10.44 -3.18 -15.37
C SER A 531 -9.11 -3.89 -15.28
N SER A 532 -8.10 -3.31 -14.63
CA SER A 532 -6.77 -3.92 -14.53
C SER A 532 -6.85 -5.21 -13.72
N ALA A 533 -7.45 -5.17 -12.53
CA ALA A 533 -7.56 -6.33 -11.66
C ALA A 533 -8.43 -7.43 -12.26
N GLY A 534 -9.58 -7.10 -12.86
CA GLY A 534 -10.45 -8.07 -13.51
C GLY A 534 -9.76 -8.79 -14.68
N LYS A 535 -9.06 -8.06 -15.56
CA LYS A 535 -8.30 -8.66 -16.68
C LYS A 535 -7.16 -9.53 -16.16
N SER A 536 -6.40 -9.01 -15.20
CA SER A 536 -5.25 -9.67 -14.60
C SER A 536 -5.62 -10.97 -13.89
N LEU A 537 -6.62 -10.94 -13.00
CA LEU A 537 -7.04 -12.12 -12.26
C LEU A 537 -7.65 -13.17 -13.20
N LYS A 538 -8.40 -12.77 -14.23
CA LYS A 538 -8.91 -13.71 -15.24
C LYS A 538 -7.78 -14.39 -16.03
N ALA A 539 -6.73 -13.66 -16.38
CA ALA A 539 -5.61 -14.19 -17.16
C ALA A 539 -4.60 -14.99 -16.32
N ARG A 540 -4.45 -14.65 -15.04
CA ARG A 540 -3.37 -15.15 -14.16
C ARG A 540 -3.88 -15.74 -12.83
N VAL A 541 -5.11 -16.27 -12.81
CA VAL A 541 -5.73 -16.84 -11.59
C VAL A 541 -4.86 -17.93 -10.93
N ASN A 542 -4.08 -18.67 -11.72
CA ASN A 542 -3.21 -19.73 -11.21
C ASN A 542 -1.99 -19.21 -10.42
N ASP A 543 -1.68 -17.92 -10.52
CA ASP A 543 -0.59 -17.28 -9.78
C ASP A 543 -0.99 -16.87 -8.36
N LEU A 544 -2.26 -17.07 -7.99
CA LEU A 544 -2.74 -16.88 -6.63
C LEU A 544 -2.16 -17.94 -5.68
N ASN A 545 -1.94 -17.55 -4.43
CA ASN A 545 -1.45 -18.46 -3.41
C ASN A 545 -2.55 -19.42 -2.93
N HIS A 546 -2.19 -20.39 -2.10
CA HIS A 546 -3.13 -21.41 -1.63
C HIS A 546 -4.31 -20.85 -0.82
N SER A 547 -4.08 -19.88 0.06
CA SER A 547 -5.16 -19.27 0.86
C SER A 547 -6.20 -18.57 -0.01
N GLN A 548 -5.76 -17.89 -1.07
CA GLN A 548 -6.65 -17.19 -2.01
C GLN A 548 -7.44 -18.16 -2.89
N LYS A 549 -6.78 -19.22 -3.37
CA LYS A 549 -7.46 -20.27 -4.14
C LYS A 549 -8.56 -20.95 -3.31
N ILE A 550 -8.28 -21.26 -2.05
CA ILE A 550 -9.27 -21.82 -1.13
C ILE A 550 -10.40 -20.82 -0.89
N ALA A 551 -10.07 -19.54 -0.66
CA ALA A 551 -11.08 -18.51 -0.46
C ALA A 551 -12.03 -18.36 -1.66
N MET A 552 -11.49 -18.38 -2.88
CA MET A 552 -12.28 -18.35 -4.11
C MET A 552 -13.19 -19.56 -4.27
N LEU A 553 -12.65 -20.77 -4.07
CA LEU A 553 -13.43 -22.00 -4.17
C LEU A 553 -14.55 -22.04 -3.13
N MET A 554 -14.24 -21.66 -1.89
CA MET A 554 -15.21 -21.61 -0.79
C MET A 554 -16.30 -20.58 -1.05
N GLY A 555 -15.92 -19.35 -1.42
CA GLY A 555 -16.88 -18.29 -1.76
C GLY A 555 -17.81 -18.70 -2.90
N GLN A 556 -17.27 -19.32 -3.96
CA GLN A 556 -18.07 -19.76 -5.11
C GLN A 556 -19.02 -20.90 -4.70
N TYR A 557 -18.54 -21.83 -3.88
CA TYR A 557 -19.33 -22.95 -3.37
C TYR A 557 -20.50 -22.45 -2.51
N MET A 558 -20.24 -21.53 -1.59
CA MET A 558 -21.25 -20.88 -0.74
C MET A 558 -22.31 -20.17 -1.57
N LYS A 559 -21.87 -19.35 -2.53
CA LYS A 559 -22.77 -18.56 -3.40
C LYS A 559 -23.65 -19.44 -4.28
N THR A 560 -23.08 -20.47 -4.90
CA THR A 560 -23.80 -21.34 -5.84
C THR A 560 -24.78 -22.27 -5.12
N ASN A 561 -24.33 -22.93 -4.05
CA ASN A 561 -25.10 -24.01 -3.41
C ASN A 561 -25.97 -23.54 -2.25
N TYR A 562 -25.68 -22.37 -1.67
CA TYR A 562 -26.39 -21.85 -0.49
C TYR A 562 -26.89 -20.42 -0.69
N GLN A 563 -26.84 -19.88 -1.92
CA GLN A 563 -27.43 -18.58 -2.30
C GLN A 563 -27.08 -17.44 -1.33
N SER A 564 -25.83 -17.41 -0.89
CA SER A 564 -25.32 -16.40 0.05
C SER A 564 -26.03 -16.37 1.42
N GLN A 565 -26.83 -17.39 1.77
CA GLN A 565 -27.55 -17.45 3.04
C GLN A 565 -26.59 -17.51 4.23
N VAL A 566 -25.43 -18.15 4.06
CA VAL A 566 -24.39 -18.23 5.10
C VAL A 566 -23.74 -16.88 5.33
N TYR A 567 -23.45 -16.11 4.27
CA TYR A 567 -23.02 -14.72 4.38
C TYR A 567 -24.05 -13.88 5.12
N GLY A 568 -25.32 -13.97 4.74
CA GLY A 568 -26.42 -13.28 5.42
C GLY A 568 -26.55 -13.67 6.90
N LYS A 569 -26.37 -14.94 7.25
CA LYS A 569 -26.35 -15.41 8.63
C LYS A 569 -25.18 -14.82 9.42
N GLY A 570 -23.98 -14.78 8.83
CA GLY A 570 -22.81 -14.13 9.44
C GLY A 570 -23.07 -12.64 9.71
N GLN A 571 -23.66 -11.93 8.73
CA GLN A 571 -24.08 -10.53 8.89
C GLN A 571 -25.12 -10.35 9.99
N ASN A 572 -26.06 -11.29 10.18
CA ASN A 572 -27.04 -11.18 11.27
C ASN A 572 -26.43 -11.46 12.66
N ILE A 573 -25.55 -12.47 12.77
CA ILE A 573 -24.91 -12.82 14.05
C ILE A 573 -23.95 -11.70 14.48
N ARG A 574 -23.29 -11.00 13.55
CA ARG A 574 -22.43 -9.85 13.89
C ARG A 574 -23.20 -8.76 14.64
N LEU A 575 -24.52 -8.62 14.45
CA LEU A 575 -25.33 -7.63 15.16
C LEU A 575 -25.38 -7.98 16.65
N LEU A 576 -25.52 -9.27 16.98
CA LEU A 576 -25.46 -9.76 18.36
C LEU A 576 -24.08 -9.56 18.97
N LEU A 577 -23.01 -9.79 18.20
CA LEU A 577 -21.64 -9.51 18.63
C LEU A 577 -21.45 -8.02 18.92
N THR A 578 -21.93 -7.16 18.03
CA THR A 578 -21.84 -5.70 18.19
C THR A 578 -22.57 -5.26 19.46
N GLN A 579 -23.81 -5.71 19.65
CA GLN A 579 -24.59 -5.44 20.86
C GLN A 579 -23.88 -5.92 22.13
N ALA A 580 -23.24 -7.09 22.11
CA ALA A 580 -22.55 -7.61 23.29
C ALA A 580 -21.31 -6.79 23.67
N TYR A 581 -20.61 -6.20 22.69
CA TYR A 581 -19.55 -5.21 22.96
C TYR A 581 -20.13 -3.89 23.46
N ASP A 582 -21.17 -3.38 22.81
CA ASP A 582 -21.85 -2.15 23.21
C ASP A 582 -22.40 -2.23 24.64
N ASP A 583 -22.89 -3.40 25.05
CA ASP A 583 -23.38 -3.66 26.40
C ASP A 583 -22.29 -3.53 27.46
N VAL A 584 -21.06 -3.99 27.17
CA VAL A 584 -19.90 -3.75 28.06
C VAL A 584 -19.59 -2.26 28.14
N TYR A 585 -19.67 -1.54 27.02
CA TYR A 585 -19.35 -0.12 26.99
C TYR A 585 -20.36 0.79 27.72
N LYS A 586 -21.50 0.25 28.18
CA LYS A 586 -22.43 0.97 29.07
C LYS A 586 -21.82 1.23 30.45
N ASP A 587 -21.00 0.30 30.94
CA ASP A 587 -20.42 0.34 32.27
C ASP A 587 -18.90 0.56 32.26
N TYR A 588 -18.24 0.32 31.12
CA TYR A 588 -16.80 0.40 30.93
C TYR A 588 -16.42 1.33 29.77
N ASP A 589 -15.18 1.81 29.78
CA ASP A 589 -14.69 2.78 28.81
C ASP A 589 -13.81 2.14 27.73
N VAL A 590 -12.99 1.17 28.12
CA VAL A 590 -12.03 0.48 27.23
C VAL A 590 -12.03 -1.01 27.54
N ILE A 591 -11.94 -1.85 26.51
CA ILE A 591 -11.70 -3.28 26.65
C ILE A 591 -10.23 -3.59 26.35
N ALA A 592 -9.57 -4.34 27.23
CA ALA A 592 -8.16 -4.72 27.14
C ALA A 592 -7.98 -6.24 27.03
N MET A 593 -7.08 -6.66 26.15
CA MET A 593 -6.67 -8.06 25.93
C MET A 593 -5.32 -8.14 25.18
N PRO A 594 -4.69 -9.32 24.99
CA PRO A 594 -3.54 -9.47 24.12
C PRO A 594 -3.91 -9.17 22.66
N THR A 595 -3.04 -8.52 21.90
CA THR A 595 -3.28 -8.31 20.46
C THR A 595 -3.19 -9.61 19.67
N VAL A 596 -2.14 -10.38 19.97
CA VAL A 596 -1.91 -11.73 19.44
C VAL A 596 -1.60 -12.63 20.64
N PRO A 597 -2.17 -13.83 20.74
CA PRO A 597 -2.01 -14.67 21.93
C PRO A 597 -0.63 -15.35 22.03
N PHE A 598 0.29 -15.10 21.10
CA PHE A 598 1.66 -15.62 21.06
C PHE A 598 2.62 -14.63 20.36
N THR A 599 3.93 -14.81 20.57
CA THR A 599 4.99 -14.03 19.90
C THR A 599 5.13 -14.39 18.41
N ALA A 600 5.83 -13.57 17.62
CA ALA A 600 5.96 -13.77 16.18
C ALA A 600 6.36 -15.22 15.78
N SER A 601 5.55 -15.84 14.92
CA SER A 601 5.81 -17.19 14.41
C SER A 601 6.99 -17.21 13.45
N ASP A 602 7.64 -18.36 13.33
CA ASP A 602 8.70 -18.56 12.34
C ASP A 602 8.13 -18.49 10.91
N LEU A 603 8.93 -18.00 9.97
CA LEU A 603 8.58 -18.07 8.56
C LEU A 603 8.51 -19.55 8.11
N PRO A 604 7.58 -19.90 7.21
CA PRO A 604 7.44 -21.27 6.75
C PRO A 604 8.70 -21.74 6.02
N LYS A 605 9.11 -22.99 6.29
CA LYS A 605 10.22 -23.63 5.58
C LYS A 605 9.84 -23.94 4.13
N LYS A 606 10.85 -24.10 3.28
CA LYS A 606 10.69 -24.64 1.91
C LYS A 606 9.92 -25.96 1.98
N ASN A 607 8.87 -26.11 1.18
CA ASN A 607 7.96 -27.26 1.15
C ASN A 607 7.03 -27.42 2.39
N CYS A 608 6.71 -26.33 3.08
CA CYS A 608 5.62 -26.31 4.06
C CYS A 608 4.34 -26.93 3.46
N ASN A 609 3.72 -27.88 4.16
CA ASN A 609 2.47 -28.47 3.71
C ASN A 609 1.32 -27.44 3.76
N LEU A 610 0.24 -27.73 3.06
CA LEU A 610 -0.91 -26.83 2.93
C LEU A 610 -1.57 -26.50 4.28
N SER A 611 -1.74 -27.50 5.15
CA SER A 611 -2.36 -27.29 6.47
C SER A 611 -1.56 -26.27 7.29
N LYS A 612 -0.24 -26.45 7.37
CA LYS A 612 0.65 -25.53 8.08
C LYS A 612 0.72 -24.15 7.42
N PHE A 613 0.66 -24.08 6.09
CA PHE A 613 0.59 -22.81 5.36
C PHE A 613 -0.66 -22.01 5.78
N LEU A 614 -1.82 -22.67 5.87
CA LEU A 614 -3.07 -22.04 6.27
C LEU A 614 -3.06 -21.64 7.74
N GLU A 615 -2.61 -22.52 8.62
CA GLU A 615 -2.45 -22.25 10.05
C GLU A 615 -1.63 -20.96 10.28
N LEU A 616 -0.43 -20.87 9.70
CA LEU A 616 0.45 -19.70 9.79
C LEU A 616 -0.12 -18.45 9.11
N SER A 617 -1.14 -18.58 8.26
CA SER A 617 -1.81 -17.45 7.62
C SER A 617 -2.93 -16.87 8.48
N THR A 618 -3.48 -17.60 9.47
CA THR A 618 -4.74 -17.23 10.15
C THR A 618 -4.72 -17.29 11.68
N ASN A 619 -3.83 -18.04 12.32
CA ASN A 619 -3.90 -18.35 13.76
C ASN A 619 -3.68 -17.14 14.71
N MET A 620 -3.21 -16.00 14.21
CA MET A 620 -2.89 -14.80 15.00
C MET A 620 -4.04 -13.80 15.18
N ASN A 621 -5.20 -14.03 14.54
CA ASN A 621 -6.24 -13.00 14.40
C ASN A 621 -7.41 -13.09 15.39
N SER A 622 -7.39 -14.06 16.33
CA SER A 622 -8.53 -14.36 17.22
C SER A 622 -9.06 -13.11 17.96
N ASN A 623 -8.18 -12.34 18.58
CA ASN A 623 -8.56 -11.15 19.35
C ASN A 623 -8.82 -9.90 18.49
N THR A 624 -8.26 -9.86 17.28
CA THR A 624 -8.32 -8.66 16.44
C THR A 624 -9.58 -8.60 15.57
N MET A 625 -10.15 -9.73 15.19
CA MET A 625 -11.34 -9.82 14.33
C MET A 625 -12.58 -9.10 14.88
N ALA A 626 -12.79 -9.15 16.19
CA ALA A 626 -14.00 -8.60 16.81
C ALA A 626 -14.24 -7.13 16.46
N ALA A 627 -13.19 -6.31 16.46
CA ALA A 627 -13.29 -4.88 16.14
C ALA A 627 -13.55 -4.62 14.64
N ASN A 628 -13.23 -5.54 13.73
CA ASN A 628 -13.62 -5.43 12.32
C ASN A 628 -15.08 -5.79 12.11
N LEU A 629 -15.56 -6.82 12.82
CA LEU A 629 -16.96 -7.28 12.75
C LEU A 629 -17.92 -6.23 13.34
N THR A 630 -17.54 -5.66 14.47
CA THR A 630 -18.37 -4.71 15.23
C THR A 630 -18.17 -3.25 14.83
N GLY A 631 -17.03 -2.92 14.20
CA GLY A 631 -16.70 -1.56 13.78
C GLY A 631 -16.06 -0.68 14.85
N HIS A 632 -15.87 -1.17 16.08
CA HIS A 632 -15.20 -0.44 17.17
C HIS A 632 -13.75 -0.04 16.85
N PRO A 633 -13.26 1.13 17.28
CA PRO A 633 -11.86 1.48 17.17
C PRO A 633 -11.02 0.59 18.07
N SER A 634 -9.86 0.17 17.58
CA SER A 634 -9.00 -0.81 18.26
C SER A 634 -7.54 -0.48 17.98
N LEU A 635 -6.75 -0.31 19.04
CA LEU A 635 -5.36 0.12 19.02
C LEU A 635 -4.49 -0.96 19.66
N THR A 636 -3.38 -1.30 19.02
CA THR A 636 -2.31 -2.07 19.66
C THR A 636 -1.17 -1.15 20.06
N ILE A 637 -0.56 -1.44 21.20
CA ILE A 637 0.64 -0.77 21.70
C ILE A 637 1.55 -1.82 22.35
N ASN A 638 2.87 -1.61 22.26
CA ASN A 638 3.86 -2.52 22.83
C ASN A 638 3.70 -2.63 24.37
N ALA A 639 3.35 -3.82 24.85
CA ALA A 639 3.18 -4.17 26.26
C ALA A 639 4.49 -4.57 26.94
N GLY A 640 5.56 -4.79 26.17
CA GLY A 640 6.85 -5.29 26.65
C GLY A 640 7.40 -6.39 25.74
N TYR A 641 8.42 -7.07 26.24
CA TYR A 641 9.17 -8.06 25.48
C TYR A 641 9.19 -9.42 26.19
N LEU A 642 9.02 -10.49 25.42
CA LEU A 642 9.40 -11.84 25.83
C LEU A 642 10.69 -12.20 25.10
N ASP A 643 11.76 -12.38 25.87
CA ASP A 643 13.13 -12.38 25.37
C ASP A 643 13.41 -11.11 24.56
N THR A 644 13.50 -11.22 23.23
CA THR A 644 13.71 -10.07 22.32
C THR A 644 12.48 -9.76 21.47
N GLN A 645 11.36 -10.47 21.68
CA GLN A 645 10.18 -10.36 20.83
C GLN A 645 9.12 -9.45 21.48
N PRO A 646 8.63 -8.42 20.78
CA PRO A 646 7.59 -7.54 21.32
C PRO A 646 6.25 -8.28 21.43
N VAL A 647 5.46 -7.85 22.40
CA VAL A 647 4.09 -8.32 22.66
C VAL A 647 3.16 -7.11 22.69
N GLY A 648 2.04 -7.16 22.00
CA GLY A 648 1.07 -6.05 21.94
C GLY A 648 -0.08 -6.17 22.96
N LEU A 649 -0.34 -5.09 23.68
CA LEU A 649 -1.59 -4.84 24.41
C LEU A 649 -2.61 -4.28 23.42
N LEU A 650 -3.76 -4.94 23.31
CA LEU A 650 -4.89 -4.47 22.51
C LEU A 650 -5.87 -3.71 23.38
N LEU A 651 -6.16 -2.48 23.00
CA LEU A 651 -7.17 -1.62 23.61
C LEU A 651 -8.27 -1.37 22.59
N THR A 652 -9.52 -1.57 22.96
CA THR A 652 -10.69 -1.32 22.09
C THR A 652 -11.62 -0.35 22.82
N GLY A 653 -12.08 0.68 22.11
CA GLY A 653 -12.96 1.71 22.66
C GLY A 653 -14.33 1.74 21.98
N ARG A 654 -15.18 2.68 22.39
CA ARG A 654 -16.51 2.91 21.78
C ARG A 654 -16.38 3.51 20.38
N VAL A 655 -17.37 3.25 19.52
CA VAL A 655 -17.40 3.79 18.16
C VAL A 655 -17.38 5.32 18.17
N PHE A 656 -16.47 5.91 17.39
CA PHE A 656 -16.17 7.35 17.29
C PHE A 656 -15.62 8.02 18.58
N GLU A 657 -15.14 7.23 19.55
CA GLU A 657 -14.47 7.72 20.76
C GLU A 657 -12.95 7.47 20.74
N GLU A 658 -12.30 7.64 19.58
CA GLU A 658 -10.84 7.46 19.46
C GLU A 658 -10.04 8.36 20.41
N VAL A 659 -10.59 9.52 20.81
CA VAL A 659 -9.94 10.42 21.78
C VAL A 659 -9.64 9.69 23.08
N LEU A 660 -10.65 9.07 23.70
CA LEU A 660 -10.48 8.36 24.97
C LEU A 660 -9.54 7.16 24.80
N LEU A 661 -9.69 6.40 23.71
CA LEU A 661 -8.82 5.27 23.40
C LEU A 661 -7.35 5.69 23.27
N LEU A 662 -7.08 6.77 22.54
CA LEU A 662 -5.74 7.32 22.34
C LEU A 662 -5.18 7.92 23.64
N GLN A 663 -6.00 8.53 24.47
CA GLN A 663 -5.62 9.03 25.78
C GLN A 663 -5.17 7.90 26.72
N VAL A 664 -5.94 6.82 26.82
CA VAL A 664 -5.56 5.63 27.61
C VAL A 664 -4.25 5.04 27.08
N ALA A 665 -4.11 4.89 25.77
CA ALA A 665 -2.89 4.40 25.15
C ALA A 665 -1.69 5.32 25.40
N SER A 666 -1.88 6.65 25.36
CA SER A 666 -0.81 7.63 25.60
C SER A 666 -0.37 7.62 27.06
N THR A 667 -1.29 7.46 28.01
CA THR A 667 -0.92 7.30 29.43
C THR A 667 -0.18 6.00 29.66
N PHE A 668 -0.62 4.89 29.06
CA PHE A 668 0.12 3.62 29.10
C PHE A 668 1.53 3.77 28.54
N GLU A 669 1.69 4.41 27.37
CA GLU A 669 2.99 4.68 26.75
C GLU A 669 3.95 5.40 27.70
N LYS A 670 3.47 6.45 28.39
CA LYS A 670 4.26 7.22 29.37
C LYS A 670 4.67 6.35 30.56
N VAL A 671 3.72 5.66 31.19
CA VAL A 671 3.98 4.84 32.38
C VAL A 671 4.93 3.69 32.06
N ARG A 672 4.78 3.05 30.89
CA ARG A 672 5.67 1.99 30.42
C ARG A 672 7.09 2.51 30.20
N ASP A 673 7.24 3.69 29.61
CA ASP A 673 8.56 4.24 29.26
C ASP A 673 9.28 4.88 30.47
N GLU A 674 8.57 5.14 31.57
CA GLU A 674 9.11 5.59 32.85
C GLU A 674 9.55 4.43 33.78
N ALA A 675 8.99 3.23 33.59
CA ALA A 675 9.25 2.02 34.38
C ALA A 675 10.46 1.23 33.86
#